data_AF-A0A6B0ZGJ0-F1
#
_entry.id   AF-A0A6B0ZGJ0-F1
#
_cell.length_a   1.000
_cell.length_b   1.000
_cell.length_c   1.000
_cell.angle_alpha   90.00
_cell.angle_beta   90.00
_cell.angle_gamma   90.00
#
_symmetry.space_group_name_H-M   'P 1'
#
loop_
_entity.id
_entity.type
_entity.pdbx_description
1 polymer ?
#
loop_
_entity_poly.entity_id
_entity_poly.type
_entity_poly.pdbx_seq_one_letter_code
_entity_poly.pdbx_strand_id
1 'polypeptide(L)'
;MDLSPLPDVTPPTPPAPGPAKVDGNDWKSLDTASLEEFEPRLQATVVVPYYEAPDALALTLAGLERQSYPRHLFEVIVVDDGSDPPLEMPGRSPLNVRVIHQPDLGFGLARARNNGARAAQGDIVVFLDCDMIPAREWLAAHARWHHAASDAVSIGFRRHLDVTGVEADDVRHCSGTLDEMFTDRPWDRPEWIESHMARTAELTSDDDDLFRVASGGNLGMSRHFYWEVGGNDESFTQWGAEDIEFGYRAFTLGALLVPERRALCWHQGTGTVPSSAEARSLEQQQAKLSHLIAHYGFRGAKPGRSFTVPQYVVSVDTGGAGTDAQLDTVERLLSGDVHDLVVWIEQRQPADEEEAHAAEIVRRLLGGDPRVRFGPRGGAPSAFAASQFHIFVKAGTPVAPNLVSGLRKQLGAAECTTAPQPDGSIAILVRARRLHRELRWGLDGESITAASLASRLLPRPTATTPIGEPGRPDDGGVAPGVSSPAAIREPALAAGAERLPRLQKLGRIAAYTATEARAVRRPGDAARLARTVGGWIVRAAGWRLRWIAWRLRRAALQARRVARRGAAAVRRSAKGRMRSTEIRPVTYRLGPSIAACGPRSAAVFAAWTGLHTKSSVPAQVVLCDDMPLPSTWTPKAGAAVIPLTGMAPTAATPAFDAEQVNPARWPAALRRAASLGPKSSLPAGHKASRRVDAANVARARRYHHLADVAAYHADAQARAGAVAALAASGAVVRLCDGGVEVAGLLGERLFALLTDPRIETASEAEREALSVEMRREALRTHSLRARARQVCEAASMRTEPLPLVSVLLATRRPDQVAEAVASVAAQTYPRIELVLAAHGDGFDRARLETLVAGSGTDAHVLTVPAGFVLGEVLNQALEHSRGELVTKFDDDDFYGPEHVWDLVLAHEYSRATLVGKAAEYVYLEGADRTLRRFRGSSERFGSKLTLAGGAMIIARSDLDAVVGWQPVPAGVDRALMGDVVAGGGSLYRTHGRGYLLVRHARGHTWEADDEYFLEQAVEVHDGCDLRFAGVV
;
A
#
# COMPACT_ATOMS: atom_id res chain seq x y z
N MET A 1 -20.14 48.94 64.68
CA MET A 1 -20.60 48.78 63.29
C MET A 1 -20.57 47.30 63.01
N ASP A 2 -21.72 46.78 62.59
CA ASP A 2 -21.98 45.37 62.29
C ASP A 2 -21.11 44.91 61.11
N LEU A 3 -20.45 43.75 61.26
CA LEU A 3 -19.60 43.09 60.27
C LEU A 3 -20.26 41.77 59.87
N SER A 4 -21.29 41.86 59.04
CA SER A 4 -21.88 40.73 58.35
C SER A 4 -21.30 40.65 56.92
N PRO A 5 -20.77 39.50 56.46
CA PRO A 5 -20.26 39.35 55.10
C PRO A 5 -21.41 39.34 54.08
N LEU A 6 -21.21 40.03 52.97
CA LEU A 6 -22.11 40.03 51.80
C LEU A 6 -22.22 38.61 51.21
N PRO A 7 -23.39 38.22 50.67
CA PRO A 7 -23.61 36.89 50.13
C PRO A 7 -22.71 36.61 48.92
N ASP A 8 -22.14 35.41 48.92
CA ASP A 8 -21.35 34.83 47.83
C ASP A 8 -22.25 34.62 46.61
N VAL A 9 -22.11 35.49 45.61
CA VAL A 9 -22.78 35.36 44.31
C VAL A 9 -21.78 34.79 43.32
N THR A 10 -21.40 33.52 43.50
CA THR A 10 -20.91 32.72 42.36
C THR A 10 -22.09 32.51 41.40
N PRO A 11 -22.05 33.02 40.16
CA PRO A 11 -23.08 32.72 39.17
C PRO A 11 -23.12 31.19 38.95
N PRO A 12 -24.32 30.60 38.76
CA PRO A 12 -24.44 29.18 38.51
C PRO A 12 -23.66 28.78 37.26
N THR A 13 -22.84 27.73 37.36
CA THR A 13 -22.15 27.13 36.22
C THR A 13 -23.19 26.76 35.15
N PRO A 14 -23.06 27.24 33.90
CA PRO A 14 -23.98 26.87 32.84
C PRO A 14 -23.95 25.36 32.62
N PRO A 15 -25.07 24.73 32.24
CA PRO A 15 -25.10 23.29 31.99
C PRO A 15 -24.11 22.94 30.88
N ALA A 16 -23.35 21.86 31.09
CA ALA A 16 -22.45 21.32 30.08
C ALA A 16 -23.23 20.99 28.79
N PRO A 17 -22.64 21.20 27.60
CA PRO A 17 -23.32 20.91 26.35
C PRO A 17 -23.62 19.42 26.20
N GLY A 18 -24.73 19.12 25.53
CA GLY A 18 -25.04 17.76 25.11
C GLY A 18 -24.04 17.22 24.08
N PRO A 19 -24.12 15.92 23.74
CA PRO A 19 -23.36 15.35 22.63
C PRO A 19 -23.79 15.97 21.29
N ALA A 20 -22.87 16.02 20.33
CA ALA A 20 -23.14 16.51 18.99
C ALA A 20 -24.26 15.71 18.32
N LYS A 21 -25.18 16.41 17.64
CA LYS A 21 -26.25 15.80 16.83
C LYS A 21 -26.03 16.16 15.37
N VAL A 22 -25.07 15.49 14.75
CA VAL A 22 -24.69 15.67 13.35
C VAL A 22 -24.64 14.34 12.61
N ASP A 23 -24.87 14.36 11.30
CA ASP A 23 -24.73 13.19 10.45
C ASP A 23 -23.26 12.92 10.13
N GLY A 24 -22.83 11.65 10.18
CA GLY A 24 -21.46 11.28 9.88
C GLY A 24 -20.43 12.06 10.71
N ASN A 25 -19.41 12.64 10.09
CA ASN A 25 -18.48 13.54 10.79
C ASN A 25 -18.63 14.99 10.28
N ASP A 26 -19.85 15.41 9.92
CA ASP A 26 -20.13 16.76 9.44
C ASP A 26 -20.10 17.81 10.56
N TRP A 27 -18.90 18.07 11.06
CA TRP A 27 -18.64 19.05 12.11
C TRP A 27 -19.00 20.48 11.69
N LYS A 28 -19.11 20.76 10.38
CA LYS A 28 -19.46 22.09 9.84
C LYS A 28 -20.93 22.44 10.09
N SER A 29 -21.78 21.43 10.29
CA SER A 29 -23.21 21.61 10.60
C SER A 29 -23.47 21.95 12.07
N LEU A 30 -22.47 21.77 12.95
CA LEU A 30 -22.60 22.11 14.36
C LEU A 30 -22.53 23.63 14.54
N ASP A 31 -23.59 24.20 15.12
CA ASP A 31 -23.64 25.61 15.45
C ASP A 31 -22.59 25.94 16.51
N THR A 32 -21.58 26.72 16.12
CA THR A 32 -20.47 27.13 16.97
C THR A 32 -20.18 28.61 16.78
N ALA A 33 -19.96 29.32 17.89
CA ALA A 33 -19.59 30.73 17.83
C ALA A 33 -18.28 30.93 17.06
N SER A 34 -18.21 32.02 16.30
CA SER A 34 -16.96 32.55 15.75
C SER A 34 -15.99 32.91 16.88
N LEU A 35 -14.69 32.99 16.61
CA LEU A 35 -13.71 33.33 17.65
C LEU A 35 -13.92 34.75 18.19
N GLU A 36 -14.44 35.64 17.35
CA GLU A 36 -14.71 37.03 17.64
C GLU A 36 -15.96 37.21 18.52
N GLU A 37 -16.94 36.32 18.40
CA GLU A 37 -18.21 36.34 19.16
C GLU A 37 -18.24 35.32 20.31
N PHE A 38 -17.19 34.49 20.44
CA PHE A 38 -17.13 33.45 21.44
C PHE A 38 -16.92 34.03 22.84
N GLU A 39 -17.86 33.76 23.73
CA GLU A 39 -17.79 34.07 25.16
C GLU A 39 -17.48 32.80 25.97
N PRO A 40 -16.24 32.63 26.46
CA PRO A 40 -15.85 31.47 27.27
C PRO A 40 -16.60 31.40 28.60
N ARG A 41 -17.06 30.19 28.95
CA ARG A 41 -17.76 29.91 30.21
C ARG A 41 -17.27 28.67 30.95
N LEU A 42 -16.72 27.68 30.23
CA LEU A 42 -16.16 26.47 30.82
C LEU A 42 -14.71 26.69 31.28
N GLN A 43 -14.25 25.88 32.23
CA GLN A 43 -12.84 25.91 32.62
C GLN A 43 -12.01 24.97 31.74
N ALA A 44 -10.80 25.38 31.38
CA ALA A 44 -9.86 24.58 30.60
C ALA A 44 -8.57 24.26 31.38
N THR A 45 -8.08 23.03 31.25
CA THR A 45 -6.75 22.64 31.73
C THR A 45 -5.88 22.35 30.52
N VAL A 46 -4.77 23.06 30.37
CA VAL A 46 -3.73 22.73 29.39
C VAL A 46 -2.75 21.76 30.04
N VAL A 47 -2.65 20.54 29.51
CA VAL A 47 -1.72 19.52 29.97
C VAL A 47 -0.49 19.51 29.06
N VAL A 48 0.68 19.74 29.66
CA VAL A 48 1.97 19.82 28.96
C VAL A 48 2.90 18.70 29.43
N PRO A 49 2.96 17.56 28.70
CA PRO A 49 3.98 16.55 28.96
C PRO A 49 5.38 17.13 28.69
N TYR A 50 6.30 16.88 29.61
CA TYR A 50 7.65 17.44 29.62
C TYR A 50 8.69 16.35 29.89
N TYR A 51 9.81 16.40 29.17
CA TYR A 51 11.00 15.60 29.45
C TYR A 51 12.25 16.36 28.99
N GLU A 52 13.15 16.69 29.92
CA GLU A 52 14.51 17.23 29.68
C GLU A 52 14.63 18.41 28.67
N ALA A 53 13.60 19.25 28.52
CA ALA A 53 13.56 20.31 27.51
C ALA A 53 13.23 21.71 28.08
N PRO A 54 14.01 22.23 29.07
CA PRO A 54 13.65 23.45 29.80
C PRO A 54 13.51 24.69 28.90
N ASP A 55 14.40 24.86 27.93
CA ASP A 55 14.37 26.00 27.00
C ASP A 55 13.12 25.96 26.11
N ALA A 56 12.76 24.76 25.64
CA ALA A 56 11.58 24.57 24.82
C ALA A 56 10.30 24.86 25.61
N LEU A 57 10.23 24.35 26.85
CA LEU A 57 9.12 24.62 27.75
C LEU A 57 8.96 26.12 28.04
N ALA A 58 10.06 26.87 28.21
CA ALA A 58 10.01 28.30 28.45
C ALA A 58 9.34 29.06 27.30
N LEU A 59 9.64 28.71 26.05
CA LEU A 59 8.99 29.28 24.86
C LEU A 59 7.51 28.89 24.77
N THR A 60 7.17 27.64 25.08
CA THR A 60 5.78 27.16 25.12
C THR A 60 4.95 27.89 26.19
N LEU A 61 5.49 28.05 27.40
CA LEU A 61 4.85 28.81 28.48
C LEU A 61 4.66 30.28 28.10
N ALA A 62 5.65 30.91 27.43
CA ALA A 62 5.50 32.28 26.94
C ALA A 62 4.37 32.42 25.90
N GLY A 63 4.14 31.41 25.05
CA GLY A 63 2.98 31.37 24.15
C GLY A 63 1.66 31.18 24.90
N LEU A 64 1.62 30.33 25.93
CA LEU A 64 0.45 30.15 26.79
C LEU A 64 0.09 31.40 27.60
N GLU A 65 1.07 32.23 27.94
CA GLU A 65 0.83 33.49 28.63
C GLU A 65 0.10 34.52 27.78
N ARG A 66 0.07 34.33 26.46
CA ARG A 66 -0.55 35.24 25.49
C ARG A 66 -1.95 34.83 25.06
N GLN A 67 -2.51 33.76 25.64
CA GLN A 67 -3.82 33.27 25.23
C GLN A 67 -4.92 34.32 25.41
N SER A 68 -5.82 34.42 24.43
CA SER A 68 -7.03 35.26 24.50
C SER A 68 -8.10 34.68 25.43
N TYR A 69 -7.99 33.40 25.80
CA TYR A 69 -8.87 32.76 26.77
C TYR A 69 -8.72 33.41 28.15
N PRO A 70 -9.82 33.72 28.88
CA PRO A 70 -9.73 34.43 30.15
C PRO A 70 -8.86 33.69 31.17
N ARG A 71 -7.85 34.37 31.74
CA ARG A 71 -6.87 33.77 32.66
C ARG A 71 -7.48 33.05 33.86
N HIS A 72 -8.64 33.51 34.34
CA HIS A 72 -9.34 32.90 35.47
C HIS A 72 -10.12 31.63 35.09
N LEU A 73 -10.22 31.32 33.78
CA LEU A 73 -10.89 30.13 33.24
C LEU A 73 -9.90 29.07 32.74
N PHE A 74 -8.59 29.24 32.91
CA PHE A 74 -7.67 28.15 32.59
C PHE A 74 -6.47 28.02 33.52
N GLU A 75 -6.03 26.78 33.69
CA GLU A 75 -4.78 26.42 34.38
C GLU A 75 -3.84 25.67 33.43
N VAL A 76 -2.57 25.59 33.80
CA VAL A 76 -1.57 24.79 33.08
C VAL A 76 -0.99 23.75 34.02
N ILE A 77 -0.96 22.49 33.59
CA ILE A 77 -0.33 21.39 34.32
C ILE A 77 0.82 20.87 33.47
N VAL A 78 2.05 21.11 33.93
CA VAL A 78 3.25 20.51 33.34
C VAL A 78 3.47 19.15 34.02
N VAL A 79 3.61 18.09 33.22
CA VAL A 79 3.85 16.74 33.74
C VAL A 79 5.24 16.30 33.33
N ASP A 80 6.15 16.32 34.29
CA ASP A 80 7.54 15.89 34.14
C ASP A 80 7.63 14.36 34.15
N ASP A 81 7.95 13.78 32.99
CA ASP A 81 8.08 12.33 32.75
C ASP A 81 9.42 11.76 33.27
N GLY A 82 9.82 12.15 34.48
CA GLY A 82 11.00 11.62 35.15
C GLY A 82 12.32 12.23 34.71
N SER A 83 12.38 13.54 34.44
CA SER A 83 13.64 14.22 34.11
C SER A 83 14.67 14.16 35.26
N ASP A 84 15.97 14.19 34.91
CA ASP A 84 17.08 14.30 35.87
C ASP A 84 17.96 15.54 35.56
N PRO A 85 17.97 16.57 36.41
CA PRO A 85 17.18 16.71 37.64
C PRO A 85 15.68 16.92 37.35
N PRO A 86 14.78 16.66 38.34
CA PRO A 86 13.37 16.96 38.22
C PRO A 86 13.13 18.43 37.85
N LEU A 87 12.10 18.71 37.06
CA LEU A 87 11.76 20.06 36.63
C LEU A 87 11.47 20.99 37.81
N GLU A 88 12.33 21.97 38.04
CA GLU A 88 12.00 23.12 38.88
C GLU A 88 11.38 24.22 37.99
N MET A 89 10.20 24.74 38.38
CA MET A 89 9.51 25.75 37.57
C MET A 89 10.39 26.98 37.31
N PRO A 90 10.59 27.39 36.04
CA PRO A 90 11.37 28.58 35.73
C PRO A 90 10.57 29.85 36.07
N GLY A 91 10.89 30.47 37.21
CA GLY A 91 10.42 31.81 37.58
C GLY A 91 8.92 31.93 37.90
N ARG A 92 8.47 33.18 38.16
CA ARG A 92 7.04 33.48 38.39
C ARG A 92 6.33 33.72 37.06
N SER A 93 5.69 32.71 36.49
CA SER A 93 4.71 32.92 35.42
C SER A 93 3.44 33.58 35.99
N PRO A 94 2.77 34.50 35.27
CA PRO A 94 1.45 35.01 35.64
C PRO A 94 0.32 33.98 35.48
N LEU A 95 0.61 32.80 34.93
CA LEU A 95 -0.34 31.69 34.83
C LEU A 95 -0.36 30.86 36.12
N ASN A 96 -1.50 30.24 36.40
CA ASN A 96 -1.60 29.18 37.39
C ASN A 96 -0.97 27.90 36.83
N VAL A 97 0.35 27.76 37.00
CA VAL A 97 1.11 26.58 36.54
C VAL A 97 1.38 25.63 37.71
N ARG A 98 1.03 24.36 37.54
CA ARG A 98 1.32 23.27 38.47
C ARG A 98 2.26 22.27 37.81
N VAL A 99 3.25 21.77 38.54
CA VAL A 99 4.11 20.68 38.08
C VAL A 99 3.72 19.39 38.78
N ILE A 100 3.64 18.32 38.01
CA ILE A 100 3.45 16.96 38.50
C ILE A 100 4.65 16.16 38.04
N HIS A 101 5.30 15.48 38.96
CA HIS A 101 6.40 14.56 38.64
C HIS A 101 5.87 13.13 38.67
N GLN A 102 6.31 12.34 37.70
CA GLN A 102 6.15 10.88 37.73
C GLN A 102 7.53 10.21 37.74
N PRO A 103 7.65 8.98 38.28
CA PRO A 103 8.92 8.27 38.26
C PRO A 103 9.38 7.98 36.82
N ASP A 104 10.70 8.03 36.59
CA ASP A 104 11.30 7.53 35.35
C ASP A 104 11.14 6.00 35.28
N LEU A 105 10.22 5.56 34.41
CA LEU A 105 9.99 4.17 34.07
C LEU A 105 10.24 3.94 32.57
N GLY A 106 11.13 4.73 31.97
CA GLY A 106 11.27 4.89 30.53
C GLY A 106 10.15 5.75 29.93
N PHE A 107 10.10 5.77 28.59
CA PHE A 107 9.19 6.63 27.81
C PHE A 107 7.73 6.50 28.26
N GLY A 108 7.18 7.56 28.84
CA GLY A 108 5.93 7.55 29.58
C GLY A 108 4.92 8.61 29.14
N LEU A 109 4.98 9.07 27.89
CA LEU A 109 4.11 10.12 27.36
C LEU A 109 2.61 9.87 27.59
N ALA A 110 2.12 8.65 27.33
CA ALA A 110 0.73 8.28 27.58
C ALA A 110 0.34 8.41 29.06
N ARG A 111 1.23 7.96 29.97
CA ARG A 111 1.07 8.08 31.42
C ARG A 111 1.12 9.54 31.87
N ALA A 112 2.00 10.35 31.28
CA ALA A 112 2.10 11.77 31.57
C ALA A 112 0.80 12.51 31.19
N ARG A 113 0.25 12.24 30.01
CA ARG A 113 -1.06 12.78 29.58
C ARG A 113 -2.18 12.36 30.54
N ASN A 114 -2.27 11.08 30.90
CA ASN A 114 -3.27 10.58 31.84
C ASN A 114 -3.13 11.22 33.24
N ASN A 115 -1.91 11.40 33.74
CA ASN A 115 -1.66 12.03 35.04
C ASN A 115 -2.05 13.50 35.05
N GLY A 116 -1.72 14.24 33.98
CA GLY A 116 -2.18 15.62 33.81
C GLY A 116 -3.70 15.71 33.75
N ALA A 117 -4.35 14.88 32.94
CA ALA A 117 -5.82 14.83 32.81
C ALA A 117 -6.52 14.41 34.11
N ARG A 118 -5.87 13.61 34.97
CA ARG A 118 -6.39 13.21 36.29
C ARG A 118 -6.30 14.36 37.29
N ALA A 119 -5.28 15.19 37.19
CA ALA A 119 -5.06 16.35 38.06
C ALA A 119 -5.76 17.64 37.58
N ALA A 120 -6.29 17.61 36.35
CA ALA A 120 -7.05 18.68 35.72
C ALA A 120 -8.32 19.01 36.49
N GLN A 121 -8.54 20.30 36.74
CA GLN A 121 -9.75 20.84 37.36
C GLN A 121 -10.75 21.34 36.30
N GLY A 122 -10.28 21.65 35.09
CA GLY A 122 -11.12 22.12 34.00
C GLY A 122 -12.11 21.08 33.48
N ASP A 123 -13.19 21.59 32.88
CA ASP A 123 -14.17 20.82 32.11
C ASP A 123 -13.59 20.36 30.78
N ILE A 124 -12.64 21.13 30.23
CA ILE A 124 -11.94 20.89 28.98
C ILE A 124 -10.49 20.53 29.29
N VAL A 125 -9.96 19.49 28.63
CA VAL A 125 -8.53 19.16 28.65
C VAL A 125 -7.98 19.40 27.25
N VAL A 126 -6.89 20.15 27.16
CA VAL A 126 -6.16 20.37 25.91
C VAL A 126 -4.71 19.94 26.11
N PHE A 127 -4.26 18.98 25.31
CA PHE A 127 -2.89 18.50 25.33
C PHE A 127 -2.01 19.33 24.39
N LEU A 128 -0.86 19.74 24.90
CA LEU A 128 0.14 20.53 24.18
C LEU A 128 1.53 19.99 24.52
N ASP A 129 2.30 19.54 23.54
CA ASP A 129 3.68 19.08 23.81
C ASP A 129 4.57 20.27 24.25
N CYS A 130 5.58 19.99 25.09
CA CYS A 130 6.42 21.05 25.69
C CYS A 130 7.30 21.85 24.69
N ASP A 131 7.34 21.44 23.43
CA ASP A 131 8.08 22.06 22.33
C ASP A 131 7.16 22.72 21.30
N MET A 132 5.93 23.05 21.69
CA MET A 132 4.91 23.68 20.84
C MET A 132 4.56 25.07 21.36
N ILE A 133 4.82 26.12 20.58
CA ILE A 133 4.48 27.51 20.92
C ILE A 133 3.07 27.83 20.38
N PRO A 134 2.03 27.95 21.22
CA PRO A 134 0.67 28.16 20.75
C PRO A 134 0.44 29.61 20.30
N ALA A 135 -0.34 29.78 19.23
CA ALA A 135 -0.82 31.10 18.81
C ALA A 135 -1.76 31.73 19.85
N ARG A 136 -1.96 33.05 19.79
CA ARG A 136 -2.77 33.83 20.75
C ARG A 136 -4.19 33.28 20.95
N GLU A 137 -4.83 32.79 19.89
CA GLU A 137 -6.23 32.31 19.92
C GLU A 137 -6.33 30.80 20.10
N TRP A 138 -5.20 30.10 20.26
CA TRP A 138 -5.12 28.65 20.22
C TRP A 138 -6.07 27.96 21.21
N LEU A 139 -6.06 28.38 22.47
CA LEU A 139 -6.92 27.78 23.51
C LEU A 139 -8.40 28.09 23.27
N ALA A 140 -8.72 29.30 22.83
CA ALA A 140 -10.10 29.68 22.50
C ALA A 140 -10.64 28.88 21.30
N ALA A 141 -9.79 28.62 20.31
CA ALA A 141 -10.12 27.83 19.13
C ALA A 141 -10.46 26.37 19.48
N HIS A 142 -9.70 25.74 20.39
CA HIS A 142 -10.10 24.44 20.94
C HIS A 142 -11.39 24.55 21.76
N ALA A 143 -11.44 25.47 22.72
CA ALA A 143 -12.48 25.51 23.74
C ALA A 143 -13.89 25.73 23.18
N ARG A 144 -14.06 26.51 22.09
CA ARG A 144 -15.38 26.83 21.52
C ARG A 144 -16.18 25.60 21.10
N TRP A 145 -15.51 24.57 20.58
CA TRP A 145 -16.16 23.32 20.17
C TRP A 145 -16.74 22.57 21.37
N HIS A 146 -16.03 22.60 22.50
CA HIS A 146 -16.45 21.94 23.73
C HIS A 146 -17.52 22.71 24.49
N HIS A 147 -17.85 23.94 24.07
CA HIS A 147 -19.04 24.67 24.51
C HIS A 147 -20.28 24.31 23.69
N ALA A 148 -20.10 23.73 22.50
CA ALA A 148 -21.18 23.31 21.62
C ALA A 148 -21.49 21.81 21.68
N ALA A 149 -20.45 20.97 21.89
CA ALA A 149 -20.60 19.52 21.98
C ALA A 149 -19.63 18.90 22.99
N SER A 150 -20.14 18.03 23.87
CA SER A 150 -19.31 17.36 24.90
C SER A 150 -18.44 16.22 24.36
N ASP A 151 -18.77 15.66 23.20
CA ASP A 151 -18.05 14.56 22.54
C ASP A 151 -17.26 15.01 21.29
N ALA A 152 -17.04 16.32 21.14
CA ALA A 152 -16.12 16.86 20.16
C ALA A 152 -14.65 16.63 20.57
N VAL A 153 -13.84 16.27 19.59
CA VAL A 153 -12.37 16.18 19.68
C VAL A 153 -11.78 17.16 18.66
N SER A 154 -11.26 18.27 19.16
CA SER A 154 -10.67 19.33 18.34
C SER A 154 -9.19 19.07 18.09
N ILE A 155 -8.80 19.01 16.82
CA ILE A 155 -7.46 18.65 16.35
C ILE A 155 -6.80 19.92 15.83
N GLY A 156 -5.76 20.38 16.51
CA GLY A 156 -5.01 21.57 16.11
C GLY A 156 -3.92 21.27 15.07
N PHE A 157 -3.41 22.31 14.44
CA PHE A 157 -2.40 22.22 13.39
C PHE A 157 -1.05 22.71 13.88
N ARG A 158 0.02 22.31 13.19
CA ARG A 158 1.38 22.72 13.53
C ARG A 158 2.21 23.12 12.33
N ARG A 159 3.16 24.01 12.57
CA ARG A 159 4.27 24.35 11.66
C ARG A 159 5.58 24.09 12.37
N HIS A 160 6.56 23.55 11.67
CA HIS A 160 7.91 23.30 12.18
C HIS A 160 8.80 24.50 11.86
N LEU A 161 9.52 25.00 12.85
CA LEU A 161 10.28 26.24 12.78
C LEU A 161 11.59 26.12 13.57
N ASP A 162 12.68 26.64 13.00
CA ASP A 162 13.92 26.84 13.77
C ASP A 162 13.77 28.05 14.70
N VAL A 163 13.77 27.79 16.01
CA VAL A 163 13.66 28.80 17.07
C VAL A 163 15.03 29.24 17.61
N THR A 164 16.13 28.89 16.96
CA THR A 164 17.47 29.33 17.36
C THR A 164 17.51 30.86 17.49
N GLY A 165 17.95 31.33 18.66
CA GLY A 165 18.04 32.75 19.01
C GLY A 165 16.69 33.44 19.26
N VAL A 166 15.61 32.69 19.46
CA VAL A 166 14.34 33.21 19.98
C VAL A 166 14.31 32.95 21.48
N GLU A 167 14.16 34.01 22.28
CA GLU A 167 14.03 33.90 23.73
C GLU A 167 12.56 33.92 24.16
N ALA A 168 12.25 33.36 25.33
CA ALA A 168 10.89 33.35 25.89
C ALA A 168 10.30 34.76 26.02
N ASP A 169 11.12 35.76 26.33
CA ASP A 169 10.67 37.15 26.44
C ASP A 169 10.32 37.79 25.09
N ASP A 170 10.96 37.36 23.99
CA ASP A 170 10.58 37.79 22.64
C ASP A 170 9.16 37.31 22.31
N VAL A 171 8.87 36.04 22.64
CA VAL A 171 7.53 35.46 22.48
C VAL A 171 6.54 36.17 23.38
N ARG A 172 6.86 36.39 24.66
CA ARG A 172 5.97 36.99 25.69
C ARG A 172 5.54 38.42 25.33
N HIS A 173 6.46 39.23 24.83
CA HIS A 173 6.25 40.66 24.57
C HIS A 173 6.01 41.00 23.10
N CYS A 174 5.87 39.99 22.23
CA CYS A 174 5.56 40.20 20.82
C CYS A 174 4.24 40.98 20.65
N SER A 175 4.34 42.18 20.06
CA SER A 175 3.23 43.11 19.85
C SER A 175 2.27 42.70 18.73
N GLY A 176 2.70 41.80 17.85
CA GLY A 176 1.96 41.29 16.70
C GLY A 176 1.58 39.81 16.83
N THR A 177 1.24 39.17 15.71
CA THR A 177 1.01 37.72 15.68
C THR A 177 2.33 36.94 15.69
N LEU A 178 2.29 35.67 16.12
CA LEU A 178 3.47 34.81 15.97
C LEU A 178 3.83 34.57 14.50
N ASP A 179 2.84 34.56 13.60
CA ASP A 179 3.09 34.54 12.16
C ASP A 179 3.93 35.73 11.70
N GLU A 180 3.64 36.96 12.18
CA GLU A 180 4.45 38.15 11.90
C GLU A 180 5.85 38.03 12.49
N MET A 181 5.97 37.59 13.74
CA MET A 181 7.26 37.38 14.41
C MET A 181 8.16 36.37 13.67
N PHE A 182 7.57 35.34 13.08
CA PHE A 182 8.29 34.27 12.40
C PHE A 182 8.28 34.41 10.87
N THR A 183 7.81 35.53 10.32
CA THR A 183 7.64 35.72 8.86
C THR A 183 8.93 35.52 8.08
N ASP A 184 10.06 35.99 8.61
CA ASP A 184 11.37 35.89 7.94
C ASP A 184 12.09 34.54 8.17
N ARG A 185 11.48 33.63 8.93
CA ARG A 185 12.05 32.32 9.23
C ARG A 185 11.39 31.24 8.36
N PRO A 186 12.16 30.34 7.76
CA PRO A 186 11.59 29.23 7.01
C PRO A 186 10.86 28.28 7.97
N TRP A 187 9.64 27.92 7.60
CA TRP A 187 8.85 26.92 8.30
C TRP A 187 8.24 25.94 7.33
N ASP A 188 7.93 24.73 7.82
CA ASP A 188 7.27 23.67 7.05
C ASP A 188 6.00 23.18 7.78
N ARG A 189 5.08 22.54 7.07
CA ARG A 189 3.89 21.89 7.63
C ARG A 189 3.84 20.41 7.23
N PRO A 190 3.31 19.51 8.07
CA PRO A 190 3.23 18.10 7.71
C PRO A 190 2.35 17.86 6.46
N GLU A 191 2.98 17.58 5.30
CA GLU A 191 2.26 17.37 4.03
C GLU A 191 1.27 16.19 4.06
N TRP A 192 1.54 15.18 4.90
CA TRP A 192 0.67 14.02 5.03
C TRP A 192 -0.67 14.36 5.70
N ILE A 193 -0.69 15.30 6.67
CA ILE A 193 -1.93 15.79 7.30
C ILE A 193 -2.75 16.52 6.25
N GLU A 194 -2.12 17.39 5.47
CA GLU A 194 -2.79 18.19 4.43
C GLU A 194 -3.33 17.30 3.30
N SER A 195 -2.59 16.25 2.93
CA SER A 195 -3.07 15.24 1.98
C SER A 195 -4.26 14.45 2.53
N HIS A 196 -4.25 14.14 3.83
CA HIS A 196 -5.36 13.46 4.49
C HIS A 196 -6.61 14.34 4.57
N MET A 197 -6.45 15.62 4.95
CA MET A 197 -7.51 16.62 4.96
C MET A 197 -8.17 16.76 3.58
N ALA A 198 -7.36 16.91 2.53
CA ALA A 198 -7.87 17.03 1.17
C ALA A 198 -8.65 15.79 0.71
N ARG A 199 -8.15 14.58 1.01
CA ARG A 199 -8.82 13.32 0.66
C ARG A 199 -10.16 13.15 1.38
N THR A 200 -10.24 13.58 2.63
CA THR A 200 -11.40 13.37 3.52
C THR A 200 -12.35 14.56 3.58
N ALA A 201 -12.20 15.54 2.68
CA ALA A 201 -12.98 16.77 2.66
C ALA A 201 -12.95 17.57 3.99
N GLU A 202 -11.77 17.65 4.61
CA GLU A 202 -11.56 18.17 5.97
C GLU A 202 -12.31 17.33 7.01
N LEU A 203 -12.09 16.01 6.99
CA LEU A 203 -12.72 15.03 7.88
C LEU A 203 -14.26 14.96 7.79
N THR A 204 -14.90 15.39 6.71
CA THR A 204 -16.36 15.27 6.53
C THR A 204 -16.79 14.14 5.59
N SER A 205 -15.86 13.32 5.10
CA SER A 205 -16.17 12.16 4.24
C SER A 205 -16.64 10.92 5.02
N ASP A 206 -17.13 9.91 4.31
CA ASP A 206 -17.55 8.61 4.89
C ASP A 206 -16.38 7.62 5.09
N ASP A 207 -15.13 8.08 4.98
CA ASP A 207 -13.95 7.23 5.17
C ASP A 207 -13.89 6.68 6.62
N ASP A 208 -13.49 5.42 6.76
CA ASP A 208 -13.34 4.78 8.08
C ASP A 208 -11.99 5.07 8.77
N ASP A 209 -11.19 5.99 8.21
CA ASP A 209 -9.83 6.30 8.67
C ASP A 209 -9.57 7.76 9.07
N LEU A 210 -10.63 8.53 9.34
CA LEU A 210 -10.56 9.97 9.72
C LEU A 210 -9.68 10.26 10.94
N PHE A 211 -9.58 9.29 11.86
CA PHE A 211 -8.82 9.41 13.10
C PHE A 211 -7.31 9.55 12.93
N ARG A 212 -6.76 9.30 11.73
CA ARG A 212 -5.30 9.22 11.50
C ARG A 212 -4.54 10.51 11.73
N VAL A 213 -5.24 11.63 11.80
CA VAL A 213 -4.66 12.96 12.06
C VAL A 213 -4.73 13.39 13.52
N ALA A 214 -5.29 12.55 14.40
CA ALA A 214 -5.23 12.79 15.84
C ALA A 214 -3.76 12.85 16.28
N SER A 215 -3.33 14.04 16.71
CA SER A 215 -1.96 14.33 17.10
C SER A 215 -1.97 14.71 18.57
N GLY A 216 -1.35 13.89 19.42
CA GLY A 216 -1.47 14.04 20.88
C GLY A 216 -0.90 15.35 21.43
N GLY A 217 0.01 15.99 20.70
CA GLY A 217 0.61 17.27 21.07
C GLY A 217 -0.19 18.53 20.73
N ASN A 218 -1.38 18.40 20.15
CA ASN A 218 -2.27 19.51 19.86
C ASN A 218 -3.73 19.05 19.73
N LEU A 219 -4.34 18.63 20.84
CA LEU A 219 -5.64 17.95 20.87
C LEU A 219 -6.49 18.42 22.05
N GLY A 220 -7.74 18.85 21.80
CA GLY A 220 -8.68 19.30 22.82
C GLY A 220 -9.94 18.43 22.88
N MET A 221 -10.46 18.20 24.09
CA MET A 221 -11.75 17.53 24.33
C MET A 221 -12.30 17.85 25.72
N SER A 222 -13.55 17.47 25.98
CA SER A 222 -14.05 17.50 27.37
C SER A 222 -13.32 16.46 28.22
N ARG A 223 -13.04 16.80 29.48
CA ARG A 223 -12.42 15.89 30.46
C ARG A 223 -13.25 14.64 30.64
N HIS A 224 -14.57 14.78 30.63
CA HIS A 224 -15.50 13.66 30.71
C HIS A 224 -15.32 12.70 29.53
N PHE A 225 -15.31 13.21 28.29
CA PHE A 225 -15.15 12.39 27.11
C PHE A 225 -13.78 11.71 27.03
N TYR A 226 -12.70 12.38 27.45
CA TYR A 226 -11.37 11.75 27.54
C TYR A 226 -11.39 10.47 28.39
N TRP A 227 -12.08 10.51 29.54
CA TRP A 227 -12.22 9.34 30.42
C TRP A 227 -13.27 8.34 29.95
N GLU A 228 -14.30 8.77 29.23
CA GLU A 228 -15.22 7.86 28.51
C GLU A 228 -14.46 7.01 27.49
N VAL A 229 -13.50 7.61 26.77
CA VAL A 229 -12.61 6.89 25.85
C VAL A 229 -11.66 5.95 26.59
N GLY A 230 -11.36 6.22 27.87
CA GLY A 230 -10.46 5.45 28.72
C GLY A 230 -9.04 6.03 28.82
N GLY A 231 -8.84 7.30 28.44
CA GLY A 231 -7.53 7.95 28.41
C GLY A 231 -6.57 7.36 27.36
N ASN A 232 -5.31 7.78 27.38
CA ASN A 232 -4.26 7.19 26.54
C ASN A 232 -3.87 5.80 27.06
N ASP A 233 -3.59 4.84 26.17
CA ASP A 233 -3.14 3.51 26.55
C ASP A 233 -1.71 3.57 27.11
N GLU A 234 -1.56 3.42 28.42
CA GLU A 234 -0.25 3.49 29.10
C GLU A 234 0.69 2.33 28.76
N SER A 235 0.20 1.30 28.07
CA SER A 235 1.09 0.24 27.56
C SER A 235 1.95 0.70 26.38
N PHE A 236 1.75 1.92 25.85
CA PHE A 236 2.68 2.57 24.92
C PHE A 236 3.86 3.15 25.69
N THR A 237 4.92 2.33 25.80
CA THR A 237 6.15 2.63 26.57
C THR A 237 7.34 3.02 25.67
N GLN A 238 7.05 3.45 24.44
CA GLN A 238 8.03 3.91 23.47
C GLN A 238 7.43 5.04 22.64
N TRP A 239 8.29 5.75 21.90
CA TRP A 239 7.88 6.90 21.11
C TRP A 239 6.91 6.53 19.97
N GLY A 240 5.78 7.26 19.92
CA GLY A 240 4.82 7.29 18.82
C GLY A 240 3.63 6.33 18.95
N ALA A 241 2.60 6.60 18.14
CA ALA A 241 1.40 5.81 17.88
C ALA A 241 0.29 5.79 18.96
N GLU A 242 0.55 6.26 20.18
CA GLU A 242 -0.42 6.30 21.26
C GLU A 242 -1.58 7.27 20.99
N ASP A 243 -1.32 8.33 20.22
CA ASP A 243 -2.29 9.33 19.80
C ASP A 243 -3.20 8.83 18.67
N ILE A 244 -2.65 8.11 17.69
CA ILE A 244 -3.41 7.46 16.62
C ILE A 244 -4.34 6.39 17.19
N GLU A 245 -3.85 5.61 18.16
CA GLU A 245 -4.67 4.60 18.86
C GLU A 245 -5.80 5.24 19.67
N PHE A 246 -5.50 6.31 20.42
CA PHE A 246 -6.52 7.09 21.13
C PHE A 246 -7.56 7.66 20.16
N GLY A 247 -7.10 8.28 19.06
CA GLY A 247 -7.95 8.83 18.02
C GLY A 247 -8.86 7.76 17.40
N TYR A 248 -8.34 6.55 17.19
CA TYR A 248 -9.13 5.42 16.71
C TYR A 248 -10.25 5.05 17.69
N ARG A 249 -9.94 4.92 18.98
CA ARG A 249 -10.94 4.62 20.01
C ARG A 249 -11.99 5.73 20.10
N ALA A 250 -11.56 6.99 20.15
CA ALA A 250 -12.47 8.14 20.19
C ALA A 250 -13.40 8.16 18.96
N PHE A 251 -12.86 7.97 17.76
CA PHE A 251 -13.64 7.91 16.52
C PHE A 251 -14.61 6.73 16.50
N THR A 252 -14.18 5.55 16.97
CA THR A 252 -15.02 4.34 17.02
C THR A 252 -16.12 4.47 18.06
N LEU A 253 -15.86 5.17 19.16
CA LEU A 253 -16.86 5.62 20.13
C LEU A 253 -17.76 6.73 19.56
N GLY A 254 -17.54 7.21 18.34
CA GLY A 254 -18.43 8.18 17.70
C GLY A 254 -18.17 9.63 18.13
N ALA A 255 -16.95 9.96 18.53
CA ALA A 255 -16.51 11.36 18.65
C ALA A 255 -16.85 12.17 17.38
N LEU A 256 -17.07 13.46 17.55
CA LEU A 256 -17.04 14.42 16.45
C LEU A 256 -15.60 14.93 16.29
N LEU A 257 -14.89 14.47 15.26
CA LEU A 257 -13.52 14.93 14.98
C LEU A 257 -13.57 16.28 14.27
N VAL A 258 -12.92 17.29 14.83
CA VAL A 258 -12.95 18.66 14.30
C VAL A 258 -11.54 19.14 13.96
N PRO A 259 -11.20 19.33 12.67
CA PRO A 259 -9.93 19.94 12.30
C PRO A 259 -9.98 21.46 12.53
N GLU A 260 -9.36 21.93 13.60
CA GLU A 260 -9.37 23.34 14.00
C GLU A 260 -8.11 24.05 13.54
N ARG A 261 -8.17 24.66 12.36
CA ARG A 261 -7.02 25.36 11.73
C ARG A 261 -6.60 26.62 12.49
N ARG A 262 -7.48 27.25 13.29
CA ARG A 262 -7.12 28.39 14.16
C ARG A 262 -6.37 27.95 15.43
N ALA A 263 -6.46 26.67 15.80
CA ALA A 263 -5.63 26.08 16.86
C ALA A 263 -4.23 25.73 16.32
N LEU A 264 -3.50 26.76 15.90
CA LEU A 264 -2.16 26.67 15.34
C LEU A 264 -1.08 26.75 16.43
N CYS A 265 -0.11 25.84 16.35
CA CYS A 265 1.12 25.89 17.12
C CYS A 265 2.37 25.93 16.22
N TRP A 266 3.45 26.46 16.77
CA TRP A 266 4.79 26.40 16.17
C TRP A 266 5.62 25.36 16.91
N HIS A 267 5.87 24.22 16.27
CA HIS A 267 6.75 23.18 16.77
C HIS A 267 8.20 23.64 16.64
N GLN A 268 8.94 23.55 17.74
CA GLN A 268 10.34 23.96 17.83
C GLN A 268 11.22 22.89 17.17
N GLY A 269 11.99 23.26 16.14
CA GLY A 269 12.84 22.37 15.34
C GLY A 269 12.37 22.18 13.89
N THR A 270 13.30 21.81 13.00
CA THR A 270 13.09 21.77 11.53
C THR A 270 12.99 20.36 10.93
N GLY A 271 12.87 19.31 11.75
CA GLY A 271 12.95 17.91 11.30
C GLY A 271 11.60 17.19 11.27
N THR A 272 11.31 16.52 10.15
CA THR A 272 10.23 15.51 10.01
C THR A 272 10.76 14.08 9.85
N VAL A 273 12.08 13.90 9.89
CA VAL A 273 12.73 12.59 9.70
C VAL A 273 13.00 11.95 11.06
N PRO A 274 12.38 10.81 11.38
CA PRO A 274 12.67 10.09 12.61
C PRO A 274 14.14 9.70 12.68
N SER A 275 14.75 9.85 13.84
CA SER A 275 16.03 9.23 14.18
C SER A 275 15.94 7.71 14.01
N SER A 276 17.09 7.03 13.95
CA SER A 276 17.09 5.56 13.84
C SER A 276 16.45 4.86 15.05
N ALA A 277 16.38 5.51 16.21
CA ALA A 277 15.69 4.98 17.39
C ALA A 277 14.17 5.14 17.24
N GLU A 278 13.70 6.31 16.85
CA GLU A 278 12.28 6.58 16.58
C GLU A 278 11.76 5.71 15.43
N ALA A 279 12.53 5.51 14.36
CA ALA A 279 12.15 4.61 13.27
C ALA A 279 11.96 3.16 13.74
N ARG A 280 12.83 2.65 14.64
CA ARG A 280 12.65 1.32 15.25
C ARG A 280 11.45 1.26 16.18
N SER A 281 11.21 2.33 16.94
CA SER A 281 10.03 2.47 17.79
C SER A 281 8.76 2.36 16.93
N LEU A 282 8.67 3.14 15.85
CA LEU A 282 7.53 3.11 14.92
C LEU A 282 7.27 1.71 14.33
N GLU A 283 8.31 0.95 13.98
CA GLU A 283 8.15 -0.43 13.49
C GLU A 283 7.52 -1.35 14.55
N GLN A 284 7.98 -1.25 15.80
CA GLN A 284 7.43 -2.02 16.94
C GLN A 284 6.00 -1.58 17.25
N GLN A 285 5.75 -0.27 17.23
CA GLN A 285 4.41 0.28 17.44
C GLN A 285 3.45 -0.12 16.33
N GLN A 286 3.88 -0.21 15.07
CA GLN A 286 3.04 -0.69 13.98
C GLN A 286 2.57 -2.14 14.21
N ALA A 287 3.43 -3.00 14.75
CA ALA A 287 3.04 -4.35 15.12
C ALA A 287 1.99 -4.35 16.24
N LYS A 288 2.15 -3.50 17.27
CA LYS A 288 1.18 -3.32 18.35
C LYS A 288 -0.16 -2.77 17.84
N LEU A 289 -0.14 -1.71 17.02
CA LEU A 289 -1.33 -1.11 16.42
C LEU A 289 -2.14 -2.11 15.61
N SER A 290 -1.50 -3.08 14.95
CA SER A 290 -2.22 -4.14 14.22
C SER A 290 -3.18 -4.95 15.12
N HIS A 291 -2.92 -5.02 16.43
CA HIS A 291 -3.78 -5.69 17.41
C HIS A 291 -4.87 -4.79 18.01
N LEU A 292 -4.65 -3.46 18.04
CA LEU A 292 -5.52 -2.50 18.73
C LEU A 292 -6.43 -1.71 17.77
N ILE A 293 -5.98 -1.44 16.54
CA ILE A 293 -6.75 -0.72 15.53
C ILE A 293 -7.34 -1.73 14.54
N ALA A 294 -8.65 -1.95 14.63
CA ALA A 294 -9.36 -2.93 13.79
C ALA A 294 -9.71 -2.41 12.38
N HIS A 295 -8.87 -1.56 11.82
CA HIS A 295 -9.02 -0.99 10.48
C HIS A 295 -8.08 -1.69 9.47
N TYR A 296 -8.55 -1.91 8.23
CA TYR A 296 -7.82 -2.66 7.20
C TYR A 296 -6.47 -2.04 6.80
N GLY A 297 -6.29 -0.75 7.04
CA GLY A 297 -5.04 -0.02 6.84
C GLY A 297 -3.95 -0.33 7.86
N PHE A 298 -4.29 -0.97 8.99
CA PHE A 298 -3.36 -1.35 10.06
C PHE A 298 -3.18 -2.87 10.18
N ARG A 299 -4.17 -3.66 9.76
CA ARG A 299 -4.07 -5.12 9.67
C ARG A 299 -4.85 -5.71 8.50
N GLY A 300 -4.41 -6.86 8.00
CA GLY A 300 -5.13 -7.64 6.99
C GLY A 300 -5.90 -8.81 7.61
N ALA A 301 -7.01 -9.19 6.97
CA ALA A 301 -7.72 -10.42 7.31
C ALA A 301 -6.81 -11.63 7.11
N LYS A 302 -6.73 -12.50 8.11
CA LYS A 302 -5.98 -13.76 8.06
C LYS A 302 -6.86 -14.86 8.65
N PRO A 303 -7.18 -15.92 7.87
CA PRO A 303 -7.97 -17.04 8.38
C PRO A 303 -7.38 -17.61 9.67
N GLY A 304 -8.24 -17.90 10.65
CA GLY A 304 -7.86 -18.45 11.95
C GLY A 304 -7.11 -17.52 12.91
N ARG A 305 -6.90 -16.24 12.56
CA ARG A 305 -6.23 -15.28 13.45
C ARG A 305 -7.25 -14.39 14.16
N SER A 306 -7.10 -14.26 15.48
CA SER A 306 -7.81 -13.28 16.30
C SER A 306 -6.86 -12.18 16.78
N PHE A 307 -7.41 -11.02 17.11
CA PHE A 307 -6.70 -9.84 17.57
C PHE A 307 -7.23 -9.37 18.92
N THR A 308 -6.50 -8.51 19.61
CA THR A 308 -6.89 -7.99 20.93
C THR A 308 -8.21 -7.23 20.84
N VAL A 309 -8.31 -6.33 19.87
CA VAL A 309 -9.57 -5.68 19.49
C VAL A 309 -10.08 -6.39 18.25
N PRO A 310 -11.22 -7.12 18.30
CA PRO A 310 -11.78 -7.79 17.13
C PRO A 310 -12.40 -6.76 16.18
N GLN A 311 -12.44 -7.06 14.88
CA GLN A 311 -13.09 -6.18 13.91
C GLN A 311 -14.61 -6.24 14.01
N TYR A 312 -15.16 -7.44 14.22
CA TYR A 312 -16.60 -7.66 14.35
C TYR A 312 -16.94 -8.23 15.72
N VAL A 313 -18.03 -7.74 16.30
CA VAL A 313 -18.62 -8.31 17.50
C VAL A 313 -20.03 -8.77 17.14
N VAL A 314 -20.28 -10.08 17.19
CA VAL A 314 -21.58 -10.66 16.87
C VAL A 314 -22.31 -10.99 18.16
N SER A 315 -23.33 -10.21 18.48
CA SER A 315 -24.19 -10.43 19.64
C SER A 315 -25.32 -11.39 19.26
N VAL A 316 -25.41 -12.49 20.01
CA VAL A 316 -26.42 -13.54 19.83
C VAL A 316 -27.45 -13.42 20.93
N ASP A 317 -28.65 -12.97 20.56
CA ASP A 317 -29.83 -12.93 21.43
C ASP A 317 -30.35 -14.36 21.63
N THR A 318 -30.17 -14.90 22.83
CA THR A 318 -30.52 -16.29 23.17
C THR A 318 -32.03 -16.55 23.25
N GLY A 319 -32.87 -15.51 23.43
CA GLY A 319 -34.30 -15.52 23.10
C GLY A 319 -35.16 -16.75 23.47
N GLY A 320 -34.90 -17.46 24.57
CA GLY A 320 -35.60 -18.71 24.92
C GLY A 320 -35.33 -19.88 23.96
N ALA A 321 -34.29 -19.77 23.12
CA ALA A 321 -33.86 -20.83 22.21
C ALA A 321 -33.25 -21.99 23.01
N GLY A 322 -33.57 -23.23 22.63
CA GLY A 322 -32.98 -24.42 23.23
C GLY A 322 -31.47 -24.53 22.97
N THR A 323 -30.80 -25.40 23.74
CA THR A 323 -29.35 -25.63 23.68
C THR A 323 -28.82 -25.81 22.27
N ASP A 324 -29.41 -26.73 21.49
CA ASP A 324 -28.93 -27.07 20.14
C ASP A 324 -29.01 -25.89 19.17
N ALA A 325 -30.07 -25.08 19.29
CA ALA A 325 -30.28 -23.91 18.46
C ALA A 325 -29.24 -22.80 18.75
N GLN A 326 -28.88 -22.62 20.02
CA GLN A 326 -27.80 -21.69 20.40
C GLN A 326 -26.44 -22.18 19.90
N LEU A 327 -26.14 -23.48 20.07
CA LEU A 327 -24.90 -24.08 19.61
C LEU A 327 -24.74 -23.96 18.09
N ASP A 328 -25.77 -24.34 17.31
CA ASP A 328 -25.72 -24.27 15.84
C ASP A 328 -25.46 -22.84 15.34
N THR A 329 -26.17 -21.84 15.88
CA THR A 329 -25.94 -20.43 15.51
C THR A 329 -24.50 -19.99 15.80
N VAL A 330 -23.98 -20.29 16.99
CA VAL A 330 -22.62 -19.86 17.39
C VAL A 330 -21.55 -20.60 16.61
N GLU A 331 -21.66 -21.92 16.45
CA GLU A 331 -20.70 -22.73 15.70
C GLU A 331 -20.62 -22.30 14.24
N ARG A 332 -21.77 -22.00 13.60
CA ARG A 332 -21.80 -21.46 12.23
C ARG A 332 -21.09 -20.11 12.11
N LEU A 333 -21.29 -19.21 13.07
CA LEU A 333 -20.58 -17.93 13.13
C LEU A 333 -19.06 -18.14 13.28
N LEU A 334 -18.64 -19.07 14.16
CA LEU A 334 -17.23 -19.38 14.40
C LEU A 334 -16.56 -20.08 13.21
N SER A 335 -17.32 -20.82 12.40
CA SER A 335 -16.88 -21.49 11.18
C SER A 335 -17.07 -20.68 9.90
N GLY A 336 -17.56 -19.43 10.00
CA GLY A 336 -17.80 -18.55 8.87
C GLY A 336 -16.54 -18.09 8.15
N ASP A 337 -16.71 -17.29 7.10
CA ASP A 337 -15.62 -16.79 6.25
C ASP A 337 -14.82 -15.62 6.86
N VAL A 338 -15.30 -15.05 7.98
CA VAL A 338 -14.62 -13.99 8.73
C VAL A 338 -14.16 -14.52 10.09
N HIS A 339 -12.86 -14.45 10.35
CA HIS A 339 -12.27 -14.95 11.61
C HIS A 339 -11.89 -13.86 12.62
N ASP A 340 -11.78 -12.59 12.19
CA ASP A 340 -11.51 -11.44 13.05
C ASP A 340 -12.79 -10.98 13.75
N LEU A 341 -13.38 -11.88 14.53
CA LEU A 341 -14.62 -11.67 15.24
C LEU A 341 -14.60 -12.22 16.66
N VAL A 342 -15.48 -11.68 17.48
CA VAL A 342 -15.91 -12.26 18.76
C VAL A 342 -17.41 -12.51 18.70
N VAL A 343 -17.85 -13.64 19.25
CA VAL A 343 -19.27 -13.95 19.45
C VAL A 343 -19.62 -13.67 20.91
N TRP A 344 -20.52 -12.72 21.13
CA TRP A 344 -21.07 -12.36 22.42
C TRP A 344 -22.41 -13.06 22.61
N ILE A 345 -22.49 -14.02 23.52
CA ILE A 345 -23.71 -14.73 23.85
C ILE A 345 -24.40 -13.99 24.99
N GLU A 346 -25.59 -13.44 24.72
CA GLU A 346 -26.34 -12.67 25.70
C GLU A 346 -26.88 -13.59 26.81
N GLN A 347 -26.51 -13.26 28.04
CA GLN A 347 -27.01 -13.91 29.24
C GLN A 347 -28.27 -13.22 29.73
N ARG A 348 -29.26 -14.04 30.09
CA ARG A 348 -30.50 -13.63 30.73
C ARG A 348 -30.67 -14.39 32.04
N GLN A 349 -31.47 -13.82 32.94
CA GLN A 349 -31.94 -14.57 34.09
C GLN A 349 -32.83 -15.71 33.59
N PRO A 350 -32.52 -16.98 33.92
CA PRO A 350 -33.33 -18.11 33.50
C PRO A 350 -34.74 -18.00 34.07
N ALA A 351 -35.76 -18.30 33.26
CA ALA A 351 -37.14 -18.33 33.69
C ALA A 351 -37.46 -19.57 34.56
N ASP A 352 -36.73 -20.68 34.34
CA ASP A 352 -36.90 -21.96 35.04
C ASP A 352 -35.57 -22.74 35.14
N GLU A 353 -35.61 -23.90 35.81
CA GLU A 353 -34.45 -24.79 36.00
C GLU A 353 -33.95 -25.40 34.68
N GLU A 354 -34.83 -25.57 33.69
CA GLU A 354 -34.48 -26.16 32.39
C GLU A 354 -33.66 -25.17 31.55
N GLU A 355 -34.07 -23.91 31.50
CA GLU A 355 -33.31 -22.82 30.86
C GLU A 355 -31.97 -22.58 31.57
N ALA A 356 -31.95 -22.68 32.91
CA ALA A 356 -30.71 -22.60 33.69
C ALA A 356 -29.74 -23.74 33.34
N HIS A 357 -30.26 -24.96 33.17
CA HIS A 357 -29.48 -26.13 32.76
C HIS A 357 -28.93 -25.98 31.33
N ALA A 358 -29.77 -25.53 30.39
CA ALA A 358 -29.39 -25.27 29.00
C ALA A 358 -28.25 -24.24 28.90
N ALA A 359 -28.37 -23.11 29.61
CA ALA A 359 -27.36 -22.06 29.64
C ALA A 359 -26.00 -22.55 30.19
N GLU A 360 -26.01 -23.44 31.20
CA GLU A 360 -24.80 -24.05 31.74
C GLU A 360 -24.14 -25.02 30.75
N ILE A 361 -24.92 -25.80 29.99
CA ILE A 361 -24.38 -26.68 28.94
C ILE A 361 -23.68 -25.84 27.86
N VAL A 362 -24.34 -24.81 27.32
CA VAL A 362 -23.77 -23.93 26.30
C VAL A 362 -22.47 -23.30 26.81
N ARG A 363 -22.45 -22.83 28.06
CA ARG A 363 -21.25 -22.27 28.70
C ARG A 363 -20.09 -23.26 28.76
N ARG A 364 -20.36 -24.52 29.12
CA ARG A 364 -19.32 -25.58 29.20
C ARG A 364 -18.79 -26.00 27.85
N LEU A 365 -19.65 -26.07 26.82
CA LEU A 365 -19.25 -26.49 25.48
C LEU A 365 -18.47 -25.41 24.73
N LEU A 366 -18.92 -24.15 24.80
CA LEU A 366 -18.35 -23.06 24.02
C LEU A 366 -17.31 -22.21 24.77
N GLY A 367 -17.28 -22.26 26.10
CA GLY A 367 -16.41 -21.40 26.92
C GLY A 367 -14.90 -21.63 26.72
N GLY A 368 -14.51 -22.72 26.05
CA GLY A 368 -13.12 -22.99 25.67
C GLY A 368 -12.63 -22.24 24.42
N ASP A 369 -13.52 -21.71 23.57
CA ASP A 369 -13.10 -20.98 22.37
C ASP A 369 -12.74 -19.51 22.74
N PRO A 370 -11.52 -19.04 22.42
CA PRO A 370 -11.07 -17.69 22.77
C PRO A 370 -11.88 -16.56 22.11
N ARG A 371 -12.73 -16.85 21.11
CA ARG A 371 -13.62 -15.91 20.42
C ARG A 371 -15.02 -15.86 21.02
N VAL A 372 -15.37 -16.74 21.97
CA VAL A 372 -16.69 -16.73 22.62
C VAL A 372 -16.63 -15.95 23.93
N ARG A 373 -17.59 -15.06 24.14
CA ARG A 373 -17.77 -14.31 25.39
C ARG A 373 -19.23 -14.39 25.82
N PHE A 374 -19.43 -14.38 27.13
CA PHE A 374 -20.75 -14.33 27.74
C PHE A 374 -20.88 -13.04 28.53
N GLY A 375 -22.05 -12.40 28.46
CA GLY A 375 -22.34 -11.25 29.30
C GLY A 375 -23.76 -10.75 29.10
N PRO A 376 -24.17 -9.67 29.79
CA PRO A 376 -25.55 -9.21 29.76
C PRO A 376 -25.98 -8.76 28.36
N ARG A 377 -27.29 -8.78 28.12
CA ARG A 377 -27.92 -8.20 26.93
C ARG A 377 -27.48 -6.76 26.74
N GLY A 378 -27.12 -6.39 25.51
CA GLY A 378 -26.66 -5.03 25.20
C GLY A 378 -25.30 -4.64 25.83
N GLY A 379 -24.60 -5.56 26.52
CA GLY A 379 -23.29 -5.29 27.11
C GLY A 379 -22.12 -5.31 26.11
N ALA A 380 -22.31 -5.91 24.93
CA ALA A 380 -21.26 -6.07 23.93
C ALA A 380 -20.67 -4.75 23.40
N PRO A 381 -21.47 -3.70 23.09
CA PRO A 381 -20.94 -2.40 22.66
C PRO A 381 -19.98 -1.78 23.67
N SER A 382 -20.28 -1.85 24.97
CA SER A 382 -19.40 -1.32 26.01
C SER A 382 -18.15 -2.19 26.21
N ALA A 383 -18.31 -3.52 26.19
CA ALA A 383 -17.19 -4.45 26.37
C ALA A 383 -16.19 -4.43 25.21
N PHE A 384 -16.65 -4.07 24.01
CA PHE A 384 -15.87 -4.05 22.77
C PHE A 384 -16.00 -2.70 22.06
N ALA A 385 -15.92 -1.60 22.81
CA ALA A 385 -16.10 -0.24 22.31
C ALA A 385 -15.13 0.18 21.18
N ALA A 386 -13.98 -0.49 21.08
CA ALA A 386 -12.97 -0.25 20.05
C ALA A 386 -13.19 -1.10 18.79
N SER A 387 -14.18 -2.00 18.74
CA SER A 387 -14.48 -2.78 17.54
C SER A 387 -15.20 -1.94 16.50
N GLN A 388 -14.90 -2.13 15.21
CA GLN A 388 -15.46 -1.27 14.17
C GLN A 388 -16.94 -1.54 13.89
N PHE A 389 -17.37 -2.80 14.03
CA PHE A 389 -18.70 -3.25 13.62
C PHE A 389 -19.34 -4.13 14.69
N HIS A 390 -20.61 -3.86 14.95
CA HIS A 390 -21.47 -4.69 15.79
C HIS A 390 -22.55 -5.34 14.92
N ILE A 391 -22.72 -6.65 15.09
CA ILE A 391 -23.74 -7.44 14.43
C ILE A 391 -24.66 -8.01 15.49
N PHE A 392 -25.97 -7.98 15.27
CA PHE A 392 -26.96 -8.55 16.19
C PHE A 392 -27.78 -9.60 15.44
N VAL A 393 -27.85 -10.80 16.02
CA VAL A 393 -28.53 -11.98 15.45
C VAL A 393 -29.32 -12.68 16.56
N LYS A 394 -30.43 -13.32 16.21
CA LYS A 394 -31.21 -14.17 17.13
C LYS A 394 -30.68 -15.61 17.11
N ALA A 395 -30.63 -16.27 18.26
CA ALA A 395 -30.28 -17.68 18.36
C ALA A 395 -31.37 -18.58 17.72
N GLY A 396 -30.94 -19.69 17.12
CA GLY A 396 -31.81 -20.60 16.37
C GLY A 396 -32.11 -20.15 14.94
N THR A 397 -31.57 -19.00 14.53
CA THR A 397 -31.66 -18.52 13.17
C THR A 397 -30.58 -19.21 12.31
N PRO A 398 -30.92 -19.76 11.13
CA PRO A 398 -29.95 -20.35 10.22
C PRO A 398 -28.97 -19.29 9.69
N VAL A 399 -27.73 -19.29 10.20
CA VAL A 399 -26.68 -18.36 9.76
C VAL A 399 -25.94 -18.93 8.55
N ALA A 400 -25.89 -18.17 7.45
CA ALA A 400 -25.07 -18.51 6.29
C ALA A 400 -23.57 -18.29 6.58
N PRO A 401 -22.65 -19.12 6.03
CA PRO A 401 -21.21 -18.98 6.27
C PRO A 401 -20.61 -17.62 5.90
N ASN A 402 -21.27 -16.90 4.98
CA ASN A 402 -20.90 -15.59 4.48
C ASN A 402 -21.74 -14.44 5.06
N LEU A 403 -22.46 -14.65 6.17
CA LEU A 403 -23.33 -13.61 6.75
C LEU A 403 -22.54 -12.32 7.06
N VAL A 404 -21.39 -12.44 7.73
CA VAL A 404 -20.58 -11.30 8.17
C VAL A 404 -19.98 -10.56 6.97
N SER A 405 -19.36 -11.28 6.05
CA SER A 405 -18.78 -10.68 4.83
C SER A 405 -19.86 -10.08 3.92
N GLY A 406 -21.03 -10.73 3.82
CA GLY A 406 -22.20 -10.26 3.08
C GLY A 406 -22.75 -8.95 3.63
N LEU A 407 -23.01 -8.89 4.95
CA LEU A 407 -23.43 -7.67 5.63
C LEU A 407 -22.38 -6.55 5.47
N ARG A 408 -21.09 -6.87 5.59
CA ARG A 408 -20.03 -5.87 5.40
C ARG A 408 -20.00 -5.31 3.98
N LYS A 409 -20.20 -6.16 2.95
CA LYS A 409 -20.27 -5.74 1.54
C LYS A 409 -21.49 -4.86 1.29
N GLN A 410 -22.65 -5.26 1.82
CA GLN A 410 -23.91 -4.52 1.67
C GLN A 410 -23.87 -3.16 2.38
N LEU A 411 -23.15 -3.05 3.49
CA LEU A 411 -23.02 -1.79 4.24
C LEU A 411 -22.49 -0.63 3.37
N GLY A 412 -21.53 -0.87 2.47
CA GLY A 412 -20.96 0.18 1.63
C GLY A 412 -20.47 1.40 2.44
N ALA A 413 -21.00 2.58 2.15
CA ALA A 413 -20.79 3.83 2.89
C ALA A 413 -21.82 4.07 4.02
N ALA A 414 -22.92 3.30 4.07
CA ALA A 414 -23.99 3.49 5.05
C ALA A 414 -23.52 3.19 6.48
N GLU A 415 -24.26 3.69 7.48
CA GLU A 415 -23.95 3.49 8.91
C GLU A 415 -24.51 2.18 9.48
N CYS A 416 -25.52 1.60 8.85
CA CYS A 416 -26.09 0.31 9.20
C CYS A 416 -26.68 -0.42 7.97
N THR A 417 -26.86 -1.72 8.08
CA THR A 417 -27.53 -2.54 7.07
C THR A 417 -28.13 -3.81 7.67
N THR A 418 -29.13 -4.39 7.03
CA THR A 418 -29.82 -5.60 7.49
C THR A 418 -29.86 -6.70 6.44
N ALA A 419 -29.90 -7.93 6.91
CA ALA A 419 -30.11 -9.14 6.11
C ALA A 419 -31.29 -9.95 6.68
N PRO A 420 -32.36 -10.20 5.90
CA PRO A 420 -33.42 -11.10 6.34
C PRO A 420 -32.90 -12.54 6.40
N GLN A 421 -33.45 -13.30 7.34
CA GLN A 421 -33.05 -14.68 7.61
C GLN A 421 -34.21 -15.64 7.27
N PRO A 422 -33.93 -16.94 7.00
CA PRO A 422 -34.95 -17.89 6.55
C PRO A 422 -36.15 -18.08 7.50
N ASP A 423 -35.95 -17.82 8.79
CA ASP A 423 -36.98 -17.91 9.83
C ASP A 423 -37.83 -16.62 9.98
N GLY A 424 -37.61 -15.63 9.10
CA GLY A 424 -38.26 -14.32 9.14
C GLY A 424 -37.63 -13.32 10.11
N SER A 425 -36.58 -13.71 10.84
CA SER A 425 -35.80 -12.78 11.65
C SER A 425 -34.85 -11.93 10.79
N ILE A 426 -34.18 -10.96 11.41
CA ILE A 426 -33.20 -10.11 10.74
C ILE A 426 -31.86 -10.16 11.48
N ALA A 427 -30.78 -10.20 10.71
CA ALA A 427 -29.46 -9.82 11.19
C ALA A 427 -29.21 -8.36 10.84
N ILE A 428 -28.68 -7.57 11.77
CA ILE A 428 -28.29 -6.18 11.51
C ILE A 428 -26.81 -5.99 11.78
N LEU A 429 -26.12 -5.27 10.89
CA LEU A 429 -24.77 -4.76 11.09
C LEU A 429 -24.83 -3.25 11.26
N VAL A 430 -24.19 -2.73 12.30
CA VAL A 430 -24.09 -1.30 12.61
C VAL A 430 -22.63 -0.91 12.80
N ARG A 431 -22.21 0.23 12.25
CA ARG A 431 -20.91 0.82 12.57
C ARG A 431 -20.88 1.27 14.03
N ALA A 432 -19.83 0.93 14.76
CA ALA A 432 -19.73 1.23 16.18
C ALA A 432 -19.92 2.73 16.48
N ARG A 433 -19.33 3.62 15.65
CA ARG A 433 -19.49 5.08 15.80
C ARG A 433 -20.95 5.53 15.85
N ARG A 434 -21.82 4.93 15.03
CA ARG A 434 -23.24 5.26 15.00
C ARG A 434 -23.94 4.69 16.22
N LEU A 435 -23.64 3.45 16.57
CA LEU A 435 -24.21 2.80 17.74
C LEU A 435 -23.90 3.56 19.04
N HIS A 436 -22.66 3.99 19.24
CA HIS A 436 -22.27 4.74 20.43
C HIS A 436 -22.90 6.14 20.49
N ARG A 437 -23.11 6.81 19.35
CA ARG A 437 -23.87 8.07 19.32
C ARG A 437 -25.32 7.88 19.69
N GLU A 438 -25.98 6.83 19.20
CA GLU A 438 -27.36 6.53 19.60
C GLU A 438 -27.47 6.29 21.11
N LEU A 439 -26.51 5.56 21.70
CA LEU A 439 -26.42 5.37 23.15
C LEU A 439 -26.33 6.72 23.88
N ARG A 440 -25.47 7.64 23.42
CA ARG A 440 -25.40 9.01 24.00
C ARG A 440 -26.66 9.83 23.77
N TRP A 441 -27.37 9.62 22.67
CA TRP A 441 -28.65 10.27 22.37
C TRP A 441 -29.85 9.61 23.08
N GLY A 442 -29.61 8.66 23.99
CA GLY A 442 -30.63 8.07 24.84
C GLY A 442 -31.21 6.76 24.33
N LEU A 443 -30.49 5.99 23.50
CA LEU A 443 -30.80 4.58 23.28
C LEU A 443 -30.53 3.80 24.56
N ASP A 444 -31.56 3.15 25.09
CA ASP A 444 -31.44 2.26 26.24
C ASP A 444 -30.65 1.00 25.85
N GLY A 445 -29.50 0.78 26.50
CA GLY A 445 -28.62 -0.34 26.25
C GLY A 445 -29.30 -1.70 26.46
N GLU A 446 -30.24 -1.81 27.39
CA GLU A 446 -30.96 -3.07 27.68
C GLU A 446 -32.00 -3.42 26.60
N SER A 447 -32.38 -2.43 25.78
CA SER A 447 -33.35 -2.56 24.69
C SER A 447 -32.72 -2.89 23.33
N ILE A 448 -31.39 -3.04 23.26
CA ILE A 448 -30.67 -3.26 22.00
C ILE A 448 -30.98 -4.66 21.45
N THR A 449 -31.63 -4.69 20.29
CA THR A 449 -31.95 -5.89 19.53
C THR A 449 -31.83 -5.59 18.04
N ALA A 450 -31.76 -6.61 17.21
CA ALA A 450 -31.77 -6.40 15.76
C ALA A 450 -33.03 -5.64 15.30
N ALA A 451 -34.19 -5.95 15.87
CA ALA A 451 -35.47 -5.31 15.55
C ALA A 451 -35.54 -3.85 16.02
N SER A 452 -35.15 -3.56 17.28
CA SER A 452 -35.18 -2.21 17.82
C SER A 452 -34.20 -1.30 17.08
N LEU A 453 -32.98 -1.77 16.78
CA LEU A 453 -32.02 -1.04 15.97
C LEU A 453 -32.52 -0.81 14.55
N ALA A 454 -33.07 -1.83 13.87
CA ALA A 454 -33.63 -1.66 12.54
C ALA A 454 -34.75 -0.61 12.52
N SER A 455 -35.64 -0.62 13.52
CA SER A 455 -36.74 0.36 13.61
C SER A 455 -36.28 1.80 13.83
N ARG A 456 -35.12 1.98 14.47
CA ARG A 456 -34.58 3.29 14.87
C ARG A 456 -33.59 3.86 13.86
N LEU A 457 -32.76 3.01 13.26
CA LEU A 457 -31.63 3.41 12.42
C LEU A 457 -31.92 3.37 10.93
N LEU A 458 -32.85 2.52 10.48
CA LEU A 458 -33.20 2.44 9.07
C LEU A 458 -34.38 3.36 8.76
N PRO A 459 -34.39 4.02 7.58
CA PRO A 459 -35.60 4.63 7.05
C PRO A 459 -36.72 3.59 6.94
N ARG A 460 -38.00 3.99 7.09
CA ARG A 460 -39.16 3.09 6.93
C ARG A 460 -39.04 2.29 5.61
N PRO A 461 -39.37 0.99 5.64
CA PRO A 461 -38.73 0.00 4.77
C PRO A 461 -39.02 0.19 3.28
N THR A 462 -37.96 0.28 2.48
CA THR A 462 -37.96 -0.14 1.08
C THR A 462 -37.33 -1.53 1.00
N ALA A 463 -37.94 -2.42 0.21
CA ALA A 463 -37.72 -3.87 0.19
C ALA A 463 -36.24 -4.32 0.33
N THR A 464 -36.00 -5.19 1.32
CA THR A 464 -34.71 -5.87 1.55
C THR A 464 -34.69 -7.26 0.91
N THR A 465 -33.63 -7.60 0.18
CA THR A 465 -33.45 -8.92 -0.46
C THR A 465 -32.92 -9.96 0.54
N PRO A 466 -33.47 -11.18 0.60
CA PRO A 466 -32.93 -12.29 1.39
C PRO A 466 -31.51 -12.67 0.95
N ILE A 467 -30.62 -12.95 1.91
CA ILE A 467 -29.33 -13.59 1.61
C ILE A 467 -29.60 -15.10 1.49
N GLY A 468 -29.74 -15.59 0.25
CA GLY A 468 -30.07 -16.99 -0.05
C GLY A 468 -28.88 -17.96 0.00
N GLU A 469 -29.17 -19.23 0.28
CA GLU A 469 -28.25 -20.35 0.05
C GLU A 469 -27.88 -20.47 -1.44
N PRO A 470 -26.68 -20.98 -1.79
CA PRO A 470 -26.19 -20.96 -3.16
C PRO A 470 -27.00 -21.92 -4.07
N GLY A 471 -27.89 -21.37 -4.91
CA GLY A 471 -28.68 -22.08 -5.92
C GLY A 471 -28.54 -21.50 -7.33
N ARG A 472 -28.67 -22.37 -8.35
CA ARG A 472 -28.42 -22.19 -9.80
C ARG A 472 -29.20 -21.03 -10.48
N PRO A 473 -28.69 -20.46 -11.59
CA PRO A 473 -29.32 -19.33 -12.29
C PRO A 473 -30.39 -19.78 -13.30
N ASP A 474 -31.58 -19.19 -13.23
CA ASP A 474 -32.59 -19.13 -14.30
C ASP A 474 -33.10 -17.66 -14.44
N ASP A 475 -32.95 -17.16 -15.67
CA ASP A 475 -33.69 -16.22 -16.52
C ASP A 475 -34.58 -15.08 -15.94
N GLY A 476 -34.14 -13.82 -16.21
CA GLY A 476 -34.97 -12.78 -16.83
C GLY A 476 -35.46 -11.59 -15.97
N GLY A 477 -34.97 -10.38 -16.28
CA GLY A 477 -35.66 -9.12 -15.96
C GLY A 477 -34.74 -7.91 -15.70
N VAL A 478 -34.60 -7.02 -16.68
CA VAL A 478 -33.73 -5.81 -16.68
C VAL A 478 -34.43 -4.59 -16.08
N ALA A 479 -33.74 -3.83 -15.21
CA ALA A 479 -33.87 -2.37 -15.02
C ALA A 479 -32.63 -1.79 -14.26
N PRO A 480 -32.27 -0.51 -14.43
CA PRO A 480 -30.87 -0.11 -14.69
C PRO A 480 -30.11 0.51 -13.50
N GLY A 481 -28.78 0.31 -13.52
CA GLY A 481 -27.75 1.30 -13.16
C GLY A 481 -27.52 1.63 -11.68
N VAL A 482 -26.61 0.90 -11.03
CA VAL A 482 -25.64 1.43 -10.03
C VAL A 482 -24.43 0.48 -10.00
N SER A 483 -23.25 0.99 -10.33
CA SER A 483 -21.98 0.27 -10.35
C SER A 483 -21.52 -0.14 -8.95
N SER A 484 -21.39 -1.44 -8.70
CA SER A 484 -20.92 -2.03 -7.43
C SER A 484 -19.66 -2.87 -7.67
N PRO A 485 -18.56 -2.67 -6.91
CA PRO A 485 -17.35 -3.45 -7.08
C PRO A 485 -17.41 -4.76 -6.27
N ALA A 486 -17.31 -5.88 -6.98
CA ALA A 486 -17.22 -7.25 -6.46
C ALA A 486 -16.11 -7.99 -7.24
N ALA A 487 -15.50 -9.08 -6.79
CA ALA A 487 -15.31 -9.70 -5.49
C ALA A 487 -14.21 -10.76 -5.69
N ILE A 488 -13.58 -11.13 -4.59
CA ILE A 488 -12.59 -12.20 -4.46
C ILE A 488 -13.34 -13.50 -4.12
N ARG A 489 -12.88 -14.64 -4.64
CA ARG A 489 -13.20 -15.98 -4.14
C ARG A 489 -11.94 -16.63 -3.55
N GLU A 490 -12.08 -17.15 -2.34
CA GLU A 490 -11.16 -18.04 -1.61
C GLU A 490 -11.57 -19.52 -1.80
N PRO A 491 -10.64 -20.48 -1.65
CA PRO A 491 -10.97 -21.89 -1.42
C PRO A 491 -10.69 -22.33 0.03
N ALA A 492 -11.61 -23.12 0.60
CA ALA A 492 -11.53 -23.70 1.92
C ALA A 492 -10.69 -25.00 1.97
N LEU A 493 -10.06 -25.22 3.13
CA LEU A 493 -9.38 -26.44 3.57
C LEU A 493 -9.91 -26.82 4.96
N ALA A 494 -10.54 -27.99 5.08
CA ALA A 494 -10.69 -28.79 6.30
C ALA A 494 -11.26 -30.17 5.88
N ALA A 495 -10.96 -31.32 6.44
CA ALA A 495 -10.02 -31.78 7.47
C ALA A 495 -9.81 -33.29 7.25
N GLY A 496 -8.73 -33.85 7.82
CA GLY A 496 -8.58 -35.29 7.94
C GLY A 496 -9.15 -35.79 9.27
N ALA A 497 -9.93 -36.88 9.23
CA ALA A 497 -9.75 -38.11 10.03
C ALA A 497 -11.06 -38.91 10.07
N GLU A 498 -11.14 -40.04 9.34
CA GLU A 498 -11.34 -41.38 9.93
C GLU A 498 -11.45 -42.48 8.85
N ARG A 499 -10.77 -43.60 9.14
CA ARG A 499 -10.96 -45.00 8.71
C ARG A 499 -10.75 -45.43 7.23
N LEU A 500 -9.81 -46.36 7.11
CA LEU A 500 -9.58 -47.34 6.04
C LEU A 500 -10.89 -48.03 5.60
N PRO A 501 -11.16 -48.17 4.28
CA PRO A 501 -10.78 -49.42 3.58
C PRO A 501 -10.36 -49.18 2.12
N ARG A 502 -9.04 -49.15 1.84
CA ARG A 502 -8.48 -49.05 0.46
C ARG A 502 -7.83 -50.34 -0.06
N LEU A 503 -7.99 -51.47 0.63
CA LEU A 503 -7.46 -52.77 0.18
C LEU A 503 -8.37 -53.53 -0.80
N GLN A 504 -9.60 -53.08 -1.07
CA GLN A 504 -10.49 -53.74 -2.06
C GLN A 504 -10.35 -53.21 -3.49
N LYS A 505 -9.63 -52.09 -3.72
CA LYS A 505 -9.50 -51.49 -5.06
C LYS A 505 -8.28 -51.98 -5.86
N LEU A 506 -7.26 -52.52 -5.19
CA LEU A 506 -6.10 -53.16 -5.84
C LEU A 506 -6.43 -54.53 -6.46
N GLY A 507 -7.40 -55.26 -5.90
CA GLY A 507 -7.87 -56.54 -6.45
C GLY A 507 -8.57 -56.43 -7.80
N ARG A 508 -9.16 -55.27 -8.14
CA ARG A 508 -9.85 -55.06 -9.42
C ARG A 508 -8.92 -54.67 -10.58
N ILE A 509 -7.73 -54.12 -10.28
CA ILE A 509 -6.74 -53.75 -11.31
C ILE A 509 -5.87 -54.96 -11.72
N ALA A 510 -5.59 -55.86 -10.77
CA ALA A 510 -4.95 -57.15 -11.06
C ALA A 510 -5.86 -58.09 -11.86
N ALA A 511 -7.18 -58.00 -11.68
CA ALA A 511 -8.16 -58.76 -12.45
C ALA A 511 -8.30 -58.28 -13.90
N TYR A 512 -8.03 -57.00 -14.20
CA TYR A 512 -8.12 -56.44 -15.55
C TYR A 512 -6.88 -56.73 -16.41
N THR A 513 -5.71 -56.88 -15.80
CA THR A 513 -4.44 -57.16 -16.50
C THR A 513 -4.24 -58.65 -16.81
N ALA A 514 -4.90 -59.55 -16.08
CA ALA A 514 -4.85 -60.99 -16.33
C ALA A 514 -5.74 -61.45 -17.52
N THR A 515 -6.77 -60.68 -17.87
CA THR A 515 -7.70 -60.97 -18.98
C THR A 515 -7.10 -60.65 -20.35
N GLU A 516 -6.31 -59.58 -20.45
CA GLU A 516 -5.67 -59.13 -21.70
C GLU A 516 -4.44 -59.98 -22.08
N ALA A 517 -3.75 -60.57 -21.11
CA ALA A 517 -2.57 -61.43 -21.35
C ALA A 517 -2.91 -62.77 -22.05
N ARG A 518 -4.20 -63.13 -22.15
CA ARG A 518 -4.66 -64.36 -22.83
C ARG A 518 -4.94 -64.18 -24.33
N ALA A 519 -4.81 -62.98 -24.88
CA ALA A 519 -5.18 -62.67 -26.27
C ALA A 519 -4.02 -62.69 -27.29
N VAL A 520 -2.77 -62.97 -26.88
CA VAL A 520 -1.61 -62.96 -27.81
C VAL A 520 -1.37 -64.36 -28.38
N ARG A 521 -1.84 -64.62 -29.61
CA ARG A 521 -1.71 -65.93 -30.28
C ARG A 521 -0.60 -66.04 -31.33
N ARG A 522 0.23 -65.01 -31.56
CA ARG A 522 1.34 -65.09 -32.53
C ARG A 522 2.63 -64.41 -32.02
N PRO A 523 3.82 -65.03 -32.22
CA PRO A 523 5.10 -64.48 -31.76
C PRO A 523 5.47 -63.10 -32.34
N GLY A 524 4.91 -62.73 -33.49
CA GLY A 524 5.18 -61.45 -34.17
C GLY A 524 4.58 -60.22 -33.48
N ASP A 525 3.51 -60.39 -32.70
CA ASP A 525 2.78 -59.27 -32.08
C ASP A 525 3.36 -58.85 -30.73
N ALA A 526 4.06 -59.77 -30.04
CA ALA A 526 4.77 -59.47 -28.79
C ALA A 526 5.97 -58.53 -29.01
N ALA A 527 6.66 -58.65 -30.15
CA ALA A 527 7.82 -57.81 -30.49
C ALA A 527 7.42 -56.39 -30.95
N ARG A 528 6.17 -56.19 -31.36
CA ARG A 528 5.60 -54.87 -31.70
C ARG A 528 5.04 -54.18 -30.45
N LEU A 529 4.39 -54.92 -29.54
CA LEU A 529 3.92 -54.39 -28.25
C LEU A 529 5.08 -54.02 -27.30
N ALA A 530 6.15 -54.82 -27.25
CA ALA A 530 7.32 -54.55 -26.41
C ALA A 530 8.13 -53.31 -26.86
N ARG A 531 8.15 -52.98 -28.16
CA ARG A 531 8.84 -51.78 -28.68
C ARG A 531 8.03 -50.50 -28.50
N THR A 532 6.71 -50.56 -28.60
CA THR A 532 5.84 -49.38 -28.47
C THR A 532 5.51 -49.04 -27.02
N VAL A 533 5.34 -50.05 -26.15
CA VAL A 533 4.95 -49.86 -24.74
C VAL A 533 6.17 -49.79 -23.81
N GLY A 534 7.24 -50.54 -24.11
CA GLY A 534 8.46 -50.57 -23.29
C GLY A 534 9.24 -49.26 -23.28
N GLY A 535 9.31 -48.55 -24.41
CA GLY A 535 10.02 -47.27 -24.51
C GLY A 535 9.35 -46.12 -23.74
N TRP A 536 8.02 -46.08 -23.74
CA TRP A 536 7.24 -45.03 -23.06
C TRP A 536 7.16 -45.26 -21.55
N ILE A 537 7.00 -46.52 -21.10
CA ILE A 537 6.96 -46.84 -19.67
C ILE A 537 8.34 -46.70 -19.02
N VAL A 538 9.44 -47.09 -19.68
CA VAL A 538 10.79 -46.93 -19.14
C VAL A 538 11.23 -45.47 -19.12
N ARG A 539 10.85 -44.66 -20.12
CA ARG A 539 11.08 -43.20 -20.09
C ARG A 539 10.21 -42.54 -19.03
N ALA A 540 8.90 -42.76 -19.01
CA ALA A 540 8.00 -42.17 -18.00
C ALA A 540 8.37 -42.60 -16.56
N ALA A 541 8.81 -43.84 -16.34
CA ALA A 541 9.30 -44.31 -15.05
C ALA A 541 10.67 -43.70 -14.69
N GLY A 542 11.57 -43.54 -15.66
CA GLY A 542 12.84 -42.83 -15.47
C GLY A 542 12.64 -41.35 -15.12
N TRP A 543 11.66 -40.69 -15.75
CA TRP A 543 11.24 -39.33 -15.43
C TRP A 543 10.55 -39.24 -14.07
N ARG A 544 9.67 -40.18 -13.72
CA ARG A 544 9.06 -40.26 -12.37
C ARG A 544 10.07 -40.53 -11.27
N LEU A 545 11.08 -41.37 -11.52
CA LEU A 545 12.17 -41.65 -10.57
C LEU A 545 13.12 -40.46 -10.43
N ARG A 546 13.44 -39.74 -11.52
CA ARG A 546 14.16 -38.47 -11.47
C ARG A 546 13.37 -37.39 -10.74
N TRP A 547 12.06 -37.35 -10.92
CA TRP A 547 11.13 -36.45 -10.22
C TRP A 547 11.01 -36.79 -8.72
N ILE A 548 10.88 -38.06 -8.33
CA ILE A 548 10.89 -38.50 -6.93
C ILE A 548 12.25 -38.23 -6.28
N ALA A 549 13.35 -38.55 -6.97
CA ALA A 549 14.71 -38.27 -6.49
C ALA A 549 14.98 -36.77 -6.36
N TRP A 550 14.45 -35.95 -7.27
CA TRP A 550 14.46 -34.49 -7.18
C TRP A 550 13.66 -34.00 -5.98
N ARG A 551 12.42 -34.49 -5.79
CA ARG A 551 11.55 -34.12 -4.67
C ARG A 551 12.15 -34.49 -3.32
N LEU A 552 12.80 -35.65 -3.22
CA LEU A 552 13.55 -36.10 -2.03
C LEU A 552 14.84 -35.30 -1.81
N ARG A 553 15.61 -34.97 -2.87
CA ARG A 553 16.78 -34.08 -2.77
C ARG A 553 16.38 -32.66 -2.36
N ARG A 554 15.25 -32.15 -2.85
CA ARG A 554 14.69 -30.82 -2.52
C ARG A 554 14.17 -30.78 -1.09
N ALA A 555 13.40 -31.79 -0.65
CA ALA A 555 12.95 -31.93 0.74
C ALA A 555 14.14 -32.09 1.72
N ALA A 556 15.19 -32.82 1.34
CA ALA A 556 16.41 -32.95 2.13
C ALA A 556 17.23 -31.64 2.18
N LEU A 557 17.24 -30.84 1.09
CA LEU A 557 17.84 -29.49 1.07
C LEU A 557 17.01 -28.48 1.89
N GLN A 558 15.68 -28.61 1.89
CA GLN A 558 14.74 -27.80 2.66
C GLN A 558 14.89 -28.10 4.16
N ALA A 559 14.95 -29.38 4.56
CA ALA A 559 15.25 -29.80 5.93
C ALA A 559 16.65 -29.38 6.38
N ARG A 560 17.68 -29.51 5.52
CA ARG A 560 19.06 -29.07 5.83
C ARG A 560 19.20 -27.55 5.91
N ARG A 561 18.40 -26.76 5.19
CA ARG A 561 18.44 -25.28 5.23
C ARG A 561 17.63 -24.70 6.39
N VAL A 562 16.49 -25.31 6.75
CA VAL A 562 15.75 -24.99 7.99
C VAL A 562 16.58 -25.36 9.22
N ALA A 563 17.23 -26.54 9.22
CA ALA A 563 18.15 -26.95 10.28
C ALA A 563 19.43 -26.08 10.35
N ARG A 564 19.97 -25.61 9.21
CA ARG A 564 21.11 -24.66 9.19
C ARG A 564 20.71 -23.25 9.63
N ARG A 565 19.48 -22.79 9.38
CA ARG A 565 18.97 -21.52 9.92
C ARG A 565 18.70 -21.60 11.43
N GLY A 566 18.20 -22.72 11.93
CA GLY A 566 18.07 -23.00 13.37
C GLY A 566 19.41 -23.14 14.09
N ALA A 567 20.37 -23.90 13.52
CA ALA A 567 21.70 -24.08 14.12
C ALA A 567 22.60 -22.83 14.00
N ALA A 568 22.44 -22.02 12.95
CA ALA A 568 23.12 -20.72 12.83
C ALA A 568 22.54 -19.67 13.79
N ALA A 569 21.24 -19.71 14.10
CA ALA A 569 20.64 -18.83 15.12
C ALA A 569 21.18 -19.12 16.53
N VAL A 570 21.35 -20.40 16.89
CA VAL A 570 21.88 -20.80 18.21
C VAL A 570 23.39 -20.57 18.36
N ARG A 571 24.19 -20.70 17.29
CA ARG A 571 25.64 -20.37 17.32
C ARG A 571 25.95 -18.86 17.18
N ARG A 572 25.02 -18.04 16.67
CA ARG A 572 25.18 -16.58 16.52
C ARG A 572 25.05 -15.79 17.82
N SER A 573 24.51 -16.39 18.88
CA SER A 573 24.42 -15.76 20.20
C SER A 573 25.76 -15.72 20.96
N ALA A 574 26.80 -16.44 20.52
CA ALA A 574 28.00 -16.67 21.32
C ALA A 574 29.29 -15.95 20.87
N LYS A 575 29.35 -15.29 19.70
CA LYS A 575 30.54 -14.51 19.28
C LYS A 575 30.16 -13.24 18.53
N GLY A 576 30.77 -12.15 18.96
CA GLY A 576 30.36 -10.77 18.68
C GLY A 576 30.51 -10.30 17.24
N ARG A 577 29.79 -9.19 16.99
CA ARG A 577 29.91 -8.20 15.91
C ARG A 577 30.46 -8.72 14.56
N MET A 578 29.56 -9.02 13.64
CA MET A 578 29.77 -8.73 12.22
C MET A 578 28.44 -8.36 11.54
N ARG A 579 28.55 -7.41 10.61
CA ARG A 579 27.49 -6.74 9.84
C ARG A 579 26.47 -7.72 9.23
N SER A 580 25.24 -7.23 9.10
CA SER A 580 24.15 -7.87 8.35
C SER A 580 24.67 -8.49 7.05
N THR A 581 24.32 -9.74 6.79
CA THR A 581 24.32 -10.25 5.42
C THR A 581 23.25 -9.48 4.66
N GLU A 582 23.68 -8.41 3.96
CA GLU A 582 22.99 -7.81 2.84
C GLU A 582 22.40 -8.94 1.97
N ILE A 583 21.08 -9.00 1.85
CA ILE A 583 20.50 -9.45 0.58
C ILE A 583 20.90 -8.34 -0.37
N ARG A 584 22.02 -8.51 -1.07
CA ARG A 584 22.42 -7.54 -2.07
C ARG A 584 21.34 -7.58 -3.15
N PRO A 585 20.64 -6.48 -3.44
CA PRO A 585 19.93 -6.37 -4.72
C PRO A 585 20.93 -6.70 -5.82
N VAL A 586 20.47 -7.14 -6.99
CA VAL A 586 21.35 -7.24 -8.16
C VAL A 586 21.88 -5.83 -8.46
N THR A 587 23.00 -5.47 -7.83
CA THR A 587 23.82 -4.32 -8.18
C THR A 587 24.51 -4.74 -9.46
N TYR A 588 23.90 -4.43 -10.59
CA TYR A 588 24.60 -4.41 -11.87
C TYR A 588 25.84 -3.54 -11.67
N ARG A 589 27.02 -4.13 -11.80
CA ARG A 589 28.24 -3.34 -11.75
C ARG A 589 28.23 -2.51 -13.03
N LEU A 590 28.37 -1.19 -12.93
CA LEU A 590 28.48 -0.28 -14.09
C LEU A 590 29.79 -0.50 -14.89
N GLY A 591 30.38 -1.70 -14.83
CA GLY A 591 31.61 -2.08 -15.50
C GLY A 591 32.87 -1.58 -14.77
N PRO A 592 33.93 -1.22 -15.51
CA PRO A 592 35.21 -0.76 -14.98
C PRO A 592 35.08 0.56 -14.21
N SER A 593 36.03 0.86 -13.32
CA SER A 593 36.09 2.17 -12.65
C SER A 593 36.44 3.28 -13.65
N ILE A 594 35.59 4.31 -13.75
CA ILE A 594 35.73 5.45 -14.66
C ILE A 594 36.15 6.69 -13.86
N ALA A 595 37.18 7.40 -14.33
CA ALA A 595 37.56 8.73 -13.87
C ALA A 595 37.22 9.78 -14.94
N ALA A 596 36.90 11.00 -14.50
CA ALA A 596 36.67 12.14 -15.38
C ALA A 596 37.78 13.19 -15.20
N CYS A 597 38.29 13.72 -16.31
CA CYS A 597 39.34 14.72 -16.37
C CYS A 597 38.87 15.95 -17.16
N GLY A 598 38.23 16.87 -16.44
CA GLY A 598 37.71 18.12 -16.97
C GLY A 598 36.24 18.36 -16.60
N PRO A 599 35.75 19.60 -16.69
CA PRO A 599 34.39 19.95 -16.32
C PRO A 599 33.32 19.28 -17.20
N ARG A 600 33.54 19.12 -18.51
CA ARG A 600 32.54 18.51 -19.43
C ARG A 600 32.41 17.01 -19.18
N SER A 601 33.53 16.31 -19.02
CA SER A 601 33.58 14.88 -18.72
C SER A 601 33.07 14.56 -17.32
N ALA A 602 33.28 15.45 -16.34
CA ALA A 602 32.69 15.29 -15.00
C ALA A 602 31.16 15.47 -15.02
N ALA A 603 30.64 16.39 -15.84
CA ALA A 603 29.20 16.63 -15.98
C ALA A 603 28.45 15.40 -16.55
N VAL A 604 29.09 14.61 -17.42
CA VAL A 604 28.51 13.37 -18.00
C VAL A 604 28.05 12.38 -16.93
N PHE A 605 28.74 12.31 -15.78
CA PHE A 605 28.45 11.38 -14.69
C PHE A 605 28.01 12.09 -13.40
N ALA A 606 27.49 13.31 -13.48
CA ALA A 606 27.13 14.11 -12.31
C ALA A 606 26.10 13.46 -11.37
N ALA A 607 25.28 12.51 -11.87
CA ALA A 607 24.33 11.73 -11.08
C ALA A 607 24.97 10.53 -10.35
N TRP A 608 26.24 10.20 -10.61
CA TRP A 608 26.91 9.02 -10.06
C TRP A 608 27.77 9.38 -8.84
N THR A 609 27.42 8.85 -7.67
CA THR A 609 28.12 9.10 -6.39
C THR A 609 29.51 8.42 -6.29
N GLY A 610 29.88 7.60 -7.28
CA GLY A 610 31.17 6.91 -7.38
C GLY A 610 32.22 7.58 -8.28
N LEU A 611 31.95 8.76 -8.82
CA LEU A 611 32.85 9.43 -9.77
C LEU A 611 34.15 9.91 -9.09
N HIS A 612 35.29 9.50 -9.64
CA HIS A 612 36.60 9.95 -9.18
C HIS A 612 37.09 11.14 -10.01
N THR A 613 37.18 12.31 -9.37
CA THR A 613 37.64 13.57 -10.01
C THR A 613 39.10 13.91 -9.69
N LYS A 614 39.81 13.07 -8.93
CA LYS A 614 41.20 13.27 -8.50
C LYS A 614 42.15 12.34 -9.24
N SER A 615 43.35 12.86 -9.59
CA SER A 615 44.38 12.14 -10.36
C SER A 615 44.97 10.90 -9.68
N SER A 616 44.75 10.70 -8.38
CA SER A 616 45.35 9.62 -7.59
C SER A 616 44.54 8.31 -7.53
N VAL A 617 43.37 8.26 -8.16
CA VAL A 617 42.48 7.09 -8.06
C VAL A 617 42.79 6.08 -9.18
N PRO A 618 43.01 4.79 -8.87
CA PRO A 618 43.24 3.77 -9.89
C PRO A 618 41.97 3.51 -10.72
N ALA A 619 41.74 4.32 -11.75
CA ALA A 619 40.70 4.12 -12.75
C ALA A 619 41.22 3.29 -13.94
N GLN A 620 40.31 2.55 -14.57
CA GLN A 620 40.59 1.72 -15.76
C GLN A 620 40.27 2.49 -17.04
N VAL A 621 39.31 3.42 -16.98
CA VAL A 621 38.95 4.33 -18.06
C VAL A 621 39.03 5.77 -17.56
N VAL A 622 39.55 6.65 -18.40
CA VAL A 622 39.68 8.08 -18.16
C VAL A 622 38.95 8.80 -19.28
N LEU A 623 37.82 9.41 -18.94
CA LEU A 623 37.10 10.29 -19.86
C LEU A 623 37.65 11.71 -19.67
N CYS A 624 38.17 12.34 -20.73
CA CYS A 624 38.70 13.69 -20.65
C CYS A 624 37.99 14.64 -21.62
N ASP A 625 38.05 15.93 -21.32
CA ASP A 625 37.44 16.95 -22.17
C ASP A 625 38.16 17.05 -23.52
N ASP A 626 39.49 17.13 -23.48
CA ASP A 626 40.37 17.28 -24.64
C ASP A 626 41.68 16.48 -24.44
N MET A 627 42.46 16.34 -25.52
CA MET A 627 43.79 15.73 -25.51
C MET A 627 44.84 16.76 -25.98
N PRO A 628 46.09 16.72 -25.45
CA PRO A 628 46.60 15.81 -24.42
C PRO A 628 46.09 16.13 -23.00
N LEU A 629 46.16 15.15 -22.09
CA LEU A 629 45.77 15.34 -20.68
C LEU A 629 46.62 16.44 -20.00
N PRO A 630 46.06 17.17 -19.01
CA PRO A 630 46.83 18.13 -18.20
C PRO A 630 48.01 17.46 -17.50
N SER A 631 49.14 18.16 -17.38
CA SER A 631 50.36 17.63 -16.73
C SER A 631 50.16 17.21 -15.26
N THR A 632 49.12 17.73 -14.61
CA THR A 632 48.68 17.37 -13.24
C THR A 632 47.93 16.04 -13.17
N TRP A 633 47.67 15.39 -14.30
CA TRP A 633 46.87 14.20 -14.42
C TRP A 633 47.68 13.07 -15.07
N THR A 634 47.93 11.99 -14.33
CA THR A 634 48.73 10.85 -14.81
C THR A 634 47.89 9.57 -14.74
N PRO A 635 47.48 9.00 -15.89
CA PRO A 635 46.74 7.74 -15.89
C PRO A 635 47.60 6.63 -15.31
N LYS A 636 46.94 5.66 -14.66
CA LYS A 636 47.58 4.38 -14.33
C LYS A 636 48.03 3.72 -15.64
N ALA A 637 49.20 3.06 -15.61
CA ALA A 637 49.68 2.27 -16.75
C ALA A 637 48.60 1.27 -17.22
N GLY A 638 48.25 1.33 -18.51
CA GLY A 638 47.22 0.50 -19.12
C GLY A 638 45.77 1.02 -19.00
N ALA A 639 45.55 2.22 -18.45
CA ALA A 639 44.23 2.85 -18.48
C ALA A 639 43.90 3.39 -19.89
N ALA A 640 42.66 3.18 -20.34
CA ALA A 640 42.17 3.75 -21.61
C ALA A 640 41.82 5.23 -21.40
N VAL A 641 42.41 6.12 -22.21
CA VAL A 641 42.13 7.57 -22.17
C VAL A 641 41.30 7.93 -23.39
N ILE A 642 40.12 8.52 -23.16
CA ILE A 642 39.12 8.80 -24.20
C ILE A 642 38.74 10.27 -24.12
N PRO A 643 39.00 11.08 -25.15
CA PRO A 643 38.44 12.42 -25.24
C PRO A 643 36.94 12.36 -25.55
N LEU A 644 36.14 13.25 -24.98
CA LEU A 644 34.71 13.38 -25.29
C LEU A 644 34.45 13.58 -26.80
N THR A 645 35.35 14.27 -27.50
CA THR A 645 35.30 14.46 -28.95
C THR A 645 35.51 13.18 -29.75
N GLY A 646 36.09 12.14 -29.13
CA GLY A 646 36.26 10.81 -29.71
C GLY A 646 35.06 9.88 -29.52
N MET A 647 33.99 10.35 -28.89
CA MET A 647 32.76 9.58 -28.66
C MET A 647 31.61 10.09 -29.52
N ALA A 648 30.55 9.27 -29.66
CA ALA A 648 29.29 9.74 -30.22
C ALA A 648 28.78 10.96 -29.44
N PRO A 649 28.19 11.99 -30.08
CA PRO A 649 27.73 13.18 -29.37
C PRO A 649 26.76 12.90 -28.23
N THR A 650 25.92 11.87 -28.36
CA THR A 650 25.03 11.41 -27.28
C THR A 650 25.79 11.04 -26.01
N ALA A 651 27.01 10.51 -26.13
CA ALA A 651 27.91 10.14 -25.04
C ALA A 651 28.55 11.35 -24.31
N ALA A 652 28.31 12.58 -24.79
CA ALA A 652 28.66 13.83 -24.11
C ALA A 652 27.50 14.43 -23.27
N THR A 653 26.29 13.85 -23.33
CA THR A 653 25.13 14.29 -22.53
C THR A 653 25.21 13.86 -21.05
N PRO A 654 24.89 14.72 -20.07
CA PRO A 654 24.77 14.31 -18.67
C PRO A 654 23.80 13.15 -18.49
N ALA A 655 24.29 12.04 -17.93
CA ALA A 655 23.47 10.88 -17.65
C ALA A 655 22.67 11.04 -16.35
N PHE A 656 21.52 10.38 -16.26
CA PHE A 656 20.66 10.39 -15.08
C PHE A 656 20.56 9.01 -14.43
N ASP A 657 20.27 9.02 -13.12
CA ASP A 657 19.98 7.82 -12.36
C ASP A 657 18.51 7.42 -12.54
N ALA A 658 18.27 6.26 -13.16
CA ALA A 658 16.94 5.76 -13.46
C ALA A 658 16.08 5.56 -12.20
N GLU A 659 16.70 5.27 -11.05
CA GLU A 659 15.99 5.11 -9.77
C GLU A 659 15.46 6.44 -9.24
N GLN A 660 16.19 7.54 -9.48
CA GLN A 660 15.81 8.88 -9.02
C GLN A 660 14.74 9.52 -9.89
N VAL A 661 14.73 9.19 -11.19
CA VAL A 661 13.74 9.71 -12.15
C VAL A 661 12.59 8.73 -12.40
N ASN A 662 12.44 7.70 -11.56
CA ASN A 662 11.46 6.62 -11.73
C ASN A 662 10.02 7.16 -11.99
N PRO A 663 9.36 6.71 -13.07
CA PRO A 663 7.91 6.88 -13.29
C PRO A 663 7.06 6.62 -12.05
N ALA A 664 5.97 7.38 -11.90
CA ALA A 664 5.04 7.23 -10.80
C ALA A 664 3.67 7.76 -11.22
N ARG A 665 2.64 7.10 -10.69
CA ARG A 665 1.20 7.26 -10.93
C ARG A 665 0.80 8.46 -11.77
N TRP A 666 0.12 8.17 -12.87
CA TRP A 666 -0.52 9.16 -13.72
C TRP A 666 -1.56 9.99 -12.96
N PRO A 667 -1.49 11.33 -13.01
CA PRO A 667 -2.46 12.21 -12.36
C PRO A 667 -3.83 12.12 -13.05
N ALA A 668 -4.91 12.24 -12.25
CA ALA A 668 -6.28 12.10 -12.74
C ALA A 668 -6.73 13.25 -13.67
N ALA A 669 -6.09 14.42 -13.60
CA ALA A 669 -6.35 15.57 -14.46
C ALA A 669 -5.04 16.27 -14.85
N LEU A 670 -4.91 16.65 -16.12
CA LEU A 670 -3.73 17.34 -16.68
C LEU A 670 -3.97 18.85 -16.79
N ARG A 671 -2.96 19.66 -16.45
CA ARG A 671 -2.91 21.11 -16.71
C ARG A 671 -2.38 21.37 -18.13
N ARG A 672 -2.86 22.41 -18.83
CA ARG A 672 -2.60 22.65 -20.26
C ARG A 672 -1.12 22.68 -20.68
N ALA A 673 -0.26 23.44 -19.99
CA ALA A 673 1.18 23.48 -20.26
C ALA A 673 1.92 24.15 -19.10
N ALA A 674 3.23 23.88 -18.96
CA ALA A 674 4.14 24.65 -18.10
C ALA A 674 5.48 24.89 -18.79
N SER A 675 6.13 26.00 -18.49
CA SER A 675 7.50 26.30 -18.92
C SER A 675 8.52 25.74 -17.91
N LEU A 676 9.69 25.32 -18.41
CA LEU A 676 10.84 24.89 -17.60
C LEU A 676 11.67 26.05 -17.01
N GLY A 677 11.35 27.32 -17.31
CA GLY A 677 12.12 28.51 -16.91
C GLY A 677 11.66 29.25 -15.64
N PRO A 678 12.45 30.22 -15.14
CA PRO A 678 12.10 30.98 -13.93
C PRO A 678 10.93 31.96 -14.14
N LYS A 679 9.88 31.77 -13.35
CA LYS A 679 9.02 32.78 -12.69
C LYS A 679 8.60 34.03 -13.49
N SER A 680 7.88 33.85 -14.58
CA SER A 680 6.59 34.56 -14.68
C SER A 680 5.43 33.76 -14.06
N SER A 681 5.69 32.59 -13.45
CA SER A 681 4.64 31.65 -13.01
C SER A 681 4.86 30.97 -11.65
N LEU A 682 5.73 31.51 -10.80
CA LEU A 682 6.16 30.81 -9.58
C LEU A 682 6.50 32.02 -8.57
N PRO A 683 6.30 31.98 -7.23
CA PRO A 683 6.37 33.18 -6.33
C PRO A 683 7.79 33.75 -6.01
N ALA A 684 7.96 35.04 -5.74
CA ALA A 684 9.30 35.65 -5.54
C ALA A 684 10.21 34.87 -4.56
N GLY A 685 11.49 34.67 -4.90
CA GLY A 685 12.52 34.14 -4.00
C GLY A 685 12.99 32.68 -4.20
N HIS A 686 12.39 31.89 -5.11
CA HIS A 686 12.90 30.53 -5.37
C HIS A 686 13.68 30.45 -6.70
N LYS A 687 14.93 30.00 -6.64
CA LYS A 687 15.71 29.57 -7.82
C LYS A 687 15.19 28.21 -8.28
N ALA A 688 14.95 28.03 -9.58
CA ALA A 688 14.76 26.69 -10.14
C ALA A 688 16.05 25.89 -9.87
N SER A 689 15.95 24.86 -9.04
CA SER A 689 17.00 23.87 -8.87
C SER A 689 17.33 23.29 -10.24
N ARG A 690 18.61 23.34 -10.66
CA ARG A 690 19.09 22.68 -11.89
C ARG A 690 19.05 21.14 -11.81
N ARG A 691 18.58 20.56 -10.69
CA ARG A 691 18.49 19.11 -10.50
C ARG A 691 17.07 18.62 -10.70
N VAL A 692 16.92 17.65 -11.60
CA VAL A 692 15.72 16.82 -11.72
C VAL A 692 15.68 15.89 -10.51
N ASP A 693 15.04 16.34 -9.43
CA ASP A 693 14.78 15.55 -8.21
C ASP A 693 13.34 15.02 -8.18
N ALA A 694 13.06 14.08 -7.28
CA ALA A 694 11.77 13.41 -7.18
C ALA A 694 10.58 14.38 -6.99
N ALA A 695 10.79 15.49 -6.26
CA ALA A 695 9.76 16.50 -6.00
C ALA A 695 9.42 17.31 -7.28
N ASN A 696 10.43 17.69 -8.06
CA ASN A 696 10.23 18.41 -9.33
C ASN A 696 9.61 17.52 -10.41
N VAL A 697 9.99 16.24 -10.45
CA VAL A 697 9.43 15.23 -11.37
C VAL A 697 7.93 14.99 -11.13
N ALA A 698 7.50 14.86 -9.88
CA ALA A 698 6.08 14.65 -9.54
C ALA A 698 5.20 15.84 -9.97
N ARG A 699 5.74 17.07 -9.91
CA ARG A 699 5.06 18.29 -10.38
C ARG A 699 5.01 18.36 -11.91
N ALA A 700 6.10 18.03 -12.59
CA ALA A 700 6.23 18.08 -14.04
C ALA A 700 5.19 17.21 -14.76
N ARG A 701 4.87 16.03 -14.22
CA ARG A 701 3.90 15.08 -14.80
C ARG A 701 2.45 15.55 -14.78
N ARG A 702 2.12 16.57 -13.98
CA ARG A 702 0.76 17.13 -13.90
C ARG A 702 0.38 18.00 -15.10
N TYR A 703 1.33 18.25 -16.00
CA TYR A 703 1.12 19.05 -17.19
C TYR A 703 1.00 18.17 -18.44
N HIS A 704 0.22 18.63 -19.41
CA HIS A 704 0.10 17.99 -20.73
C HIS A 704 1.48 17.82 -21.36
N HIS A 705 2.26 18.90 -21.37
CA HIS A 705 3.65 18.91 -21.77
C HIS A 705 4.40 20.04 -21.04
N LEU A 706 5.73 19.94 -21.06
CA LEU A 706 6.66 20.97 -20.61
C LEU A 706 7.27 21.66 -21.83
N ALA A 707 7.14 22.98 -21.89
CA ALA A 707 7.77 23.82 -22.89
C ALA A 707 9.23 24.11 -22.49
N ASP A 708 10.16 23.68 -23.32
CA ASP A 708 11.60 23.87 -23.15
C ASP A 708 12.17 24.81 -24.21
N VAL A 709 13.06 25.72 -23.80
CA VAL A 709 13.86 26.59 -24.69
C VAL A 709 15.29 26.73 -24.16
N ALA A 710 16.25 27.01 -25.06
CA ALA A 710 17.67 27.09 -24.76
C ALA A 710 17.99 28.07 -23.63
N ALA A 711 17.24 29.18 -23.55
CA ALA A 711 17.43 30.24 -22.55
C ALA A 711 17.27 29.78 -21.08
N TYR A 712 16.70 28.59 -20.84
CA TYR A 712 16.55 28.04 -19.49
C TYR A 712 17.78 27.28 -18.99
N HIS A 713 18.75 27.01 -19.87
CA HIS A 713 19.88 26.14 -19.59
C HIS A 713 21.20 26.90 -19.71
N ALA A 714 22.21 26.43 -18.98
CA ALA A 714 23.54 27.05 -19.00
C ALA A 714 24.26 26.84 -20.34
N ASP A 715 24.06 25.67 -20.95
CA ASP A 715 24.64 25.25 -22.21
C ASP A 715 23.84 24.06 -22.80
N ALA A 716 24.20 23.63 -24.02
CA ALA A 716 23.54 22.54 -24.72
C ALA A 716 23.66 21.18 -24.01
N GLN A 717 24.77 20.90 -23.31
CA GLN A 717 24.94 19.64 -22.57
C GLN A 717 24.00 19.59 -21.36
N ALA A 718 23.94 20.67 -20.59
CA ALA A 718 23.03 20.81 -19.47
C ALA A 718 21.56 20.68 -19.91
N ARG A 719 21.20 21.32 -21.03
CA ARG A 719 19.87 21.21 -21.64
C ARG A 719 19.53 19.77 -22.00
N ALA A 720 20.39 19.11 -22.77
CA ALA A 720 20.18 17.74 -23.23
C ALA A 720 20.01 16.77 -22.06
N GLY A 721 20.83 16.89 -21.01
CA GLY A 721 20.72 16.06 -19.81
C GLY A 721 19.42 16.28 -19.04
N ALA A 722 19.00 17.54 -18.88
CA ALA A 722 17.77 17.89 -18.18
C ALA A 722 16.52 17.37 -18.91
N VAL A 723 16.41 17.59 -20.22
CA VAL A 723 15.24 17.13 -20.99
C VAL A 723 15.20 15.60 -21.11
N ALA A 724 16.35 14.93 -21.22
CA ALA A 724 16.41 13.47 -21.19
C ALA A 724 15.96 12.89 -19.84
N ALA A 725 16.38 13.48 -18.72
CA ALA A 725 15.95 13.07 -17.39
C ALA A 725 14.43 13.29 -17.17
N LEU A 726 13.90 14.42 -17.65
CA LEU A 726 12.46 14.71 -17.60
C LEU A 726 11.65 13.72 -18.46
N ALA A 727 12.11 13.43 -19.67
CA ALA A 727 11.51 12.43 -20.57
C ALA A 727 11.52 11.04 -19.92
N ALA A 728 12.64 10.61 -19.34
CA ALA A 728 12.77 9.35 -18.61
C ALA A 728 11.81 9.24 -17.41
N SER A 729 11.42 10.38 -16.86
CA SER A 729 10.41 10.42 -15.81
C SER A 729 8.99 10.19 -16.33
N GLY A 730 8.73 10.22 -17.63
CA GLY A 730 7.37 10.17 -18.18
C GLY A 730 6.68 11.53 -18.28
N ALA A 731 7.39 12.63 -18.02
CA ALA A 731 6.93 13.94 -18.46
C ALA A 731 7.11 14.05 -19.98
N VAL A 732 6.12 14.63 -20.67
CA VAL A 732 6.24 14.96 -22.09
C VAL A 732 6.92 16.32 -22.21
N VAL A 733 8.01 16.39 -22.95
CA VAL A 733 8.82 17.61 -23.11
C VAL A 733 8.79 18.02 -24.57
N ARG A 734 8.62 19.32 -24.83
CA ARG A 734 8.64 19.92 -26.17
C ARG A 734 9.77 20.94 -26.28
N LEU A 735 10.61 20.81 -27.31
CA LEU A 735 11.63 21.81 -27.66
C LEU A 735 10.99 22.91 -28.51
N CYS A 736 10.58 24.01 -27.88
CA CYS A 736 9.77 25.05 -28.53
C CYS A 736 10.57 25.94 -29.50
N ASP A 737 11.89 25.99 -29.36
CA ASP A 737 12.81 26.73 -30.22
C ASP A 737 13.49 25.84 -31.29
N GLY A 738 13.01 24.60 -31.46
CA GLY A 738 13.55 23.61 -32.39
C GLY A 738 14.78 22.85 -31.89
N GLY A 739 15.51 23.36 -30.89
CA GLY A 739 16.59 22.64 -30.20
C GLY A 739 17.72 22.10 -31.07
N VAL A 740 18.06 22.78 -32.17
CA VAL A 740 19.07 22.34 -33.15
C VAL A 740 20.43 22.03 -32.49
N GLU A 741 20.79 22.77 -31.46
CA GLU A 741 22.04 22.62 -30.71
C GLU A 741 22.10 21.36 -29.83
N VAL A 742 20.96 20.76 -29.50
CA VAL A 742 20.87 19.51 -28.71
C VAL A 742 20.54 18.28 -29.54
N ALA A 743 20.27 18.42 -30.85
CA ALA A 743 19.87 17.31 -31.72
C ALA A 743 20.88 16.14 -31.69
N GLY A 744 22.18 16.44 -31.85
CA GLY A 744 23.24 15.42 -31.76
C GLY A 744 23.39 14.83 -30.36
N LEU A 745 23.19 15.64 -29.31
CA LEU A 745 23.33 15.23 -27.91
C LEU A 745 22.18 14.33 -27.44
N LEU A 746 20.96 14.54 -27.95
CA LEU A 746 19.80 13.71 -27.64
C LEU A 746 19.74 12.45 -28.49
N GLY A 747 20.30 12.49 -29.70
CA GLY A 747 20.18 11.44 -30.69
C GLY A 747 18.88 11.57 -31.50
N GLU A 748 18.88 11.03 -32.71
CA GLU A 748 17.85 11.25 -33.72
C GLU A 748 16.43 10.92 -33.22
N ARG A 749 16.23 9.75 -32.60
CA ARG A 749 14.90 9.30 -32.16
C ARG A 749 14.35 10.14 -31.01
N LEU A 750 15.15 10.38 -29.97
CA LEU A 750 14.70 11.18 -28.83
C LEU A 750 14.43 12.62 -29.27
N PHE A 751 15.32 13.20 -30.07
CA PHE A 751 15.13 14.54 -30.63
C PHE A 751 13.82 14.63 -31.43
N ALA A 752 13.59 13.70 -32.37
CA ALA A 752 12.37 13.66 -33.16
C ALA A 752 11.10 13.63 -32.29
N LEU A 753 11.10 12.80 -31.24
CA LEU A 753 9.99 12.73 -30.29
C LEU A 753 9.77 14.07 -29.56
N LEU A 754 10.82 14.72 -29.08
CA LEU A 754 10.74 16.00 -28.37
C LEU A 754 10.36 17.19 -29.27
N THR A 755 10.49 17.05 -30.58
CA THR A 755 10.09 18.05 -31.59
C THR A 755 8.75 17.72 -32.27
N ASP A 756 8.08 16.64 -31.87
CA ASP A 756 6.87 16.19 -32.53
C ASP A 756 5.75 17.26 -32.43
N PRO A 757 5.22 17.75 -33.58
CA PRO A 757 4.20 18.79 -33.58
C PRO A 757 2.91 18.36 -32.88
N ARG A 758 2.65 17.05 -32.77
CA ARG A 758 1.45 16.51 -32.11
C ARG A 758 1.44 16.79 -30.61
N ILE A 759 2.58 17.08 -29.97
CA ILE A 759 2.64 17.27 -28.50
C ILE A 759 1.64 18.32 -27.99
N GLU A 760 1.38 19.37 -28.75
CA GLU A 760 0.50 20.47 -28.33
C GLU A 760 -0.98 20.09 -28.42
N THR A 761 -1.34 19.30 -29.43
CA THR A 761 -2.73 18.98 -29.77
C THR A 761 -3.10 17.54 -29.44
N ALA A 762 -2.16 16.75 -28.91
CA ALA A 762 -2.36 15.35 -28.60
C ALA A 762 -3.55 15.17 -27.67
N SER A 763 -4.41 14.21 -27.99
CA SER A 763 -5.35 13.65 -27.03
C SER A 763 -4.59 13.04 -25.85
N GLU A 764 -5.29 12.74 -24.77
CA GLU A 764 -4.65 12.15 -23.59
C GLU A 764 -4.01 10.79 -23.86
N ALA A 765 -4.62 9.98 -24.74
CA ALA A 765 -4.07 8.70 -25.19
C ALA A 765 -2.81 8.87 -26.05
N GLU A 766 -2.80 9.85 -26.96
CA GLU A 766 -1.62 10.19 -27.77
C GLU A 766 -0.49 10.77 -26.90
N ARG A 767 -0.82 11.61 -25.92
CA ARG A 767 0.13 12.17 -24.95
C ARG A 767 0.74 11.08 -24.07
N GLU A 768 -0.02 10.05 -23.73
CA GLU A 768 0.50 8.85 -23.06
C GLU A 768 1.41 8.02 -23.95
N ALA A 769 1.06 7.82 -25.22
CA ALA A 769 1.95 7.16 -26.18
C ALA A 769 3.29 7.90 -26.30
N LEU A 770 3.25 9.22 -26.51
CA LEU A 770 4.44 10.08 -26.56
C LEU A 770 5.26 9.99 -25.27
N SER A 771 4.60 9.99 -24.10
CA SER A 771 5.27 9.83 -22.80
C SER A 771 6.03 8.51 -22.69
N VAL A 772 5.40 7.40 -23.08
CA VAL A 772 6.00 6.06 -23.04
C VAL A 772 7.17 5.96 -24.03
N GLU A 773 7.01 6.50 -25.24
CA GLU A 773 8.06 6.49 -26.28
C GLU A 773 9.27 7.34 -25.89
N MET A 774 9.07 8.58 -25.45
CA MET A 774 10.12 9.49 -24.98
C MET A 774 10.89 8.87 -23.81
N ARG A 775 10.16 8.32 -22.84
CA ARG A 775 10.73 7.66 -21.67
C ARG A 775 11.62 6.49 -22.06
N ARG A 776 11.09 5.59 -22.88
CA ARG A 776 11.78 4.39 -23.34
C ARG A 776 13.09 4.74 -24.02
N GLU A 777 13.04 5.72 -24.93
CA GLU A 777 14.23 6.16 -25.66
C GLU A 777 15.24 6.82 -24.71
N ALA A 778 14.81 7.70 -23.81
CA ALA A 778 15.67 8.35 -22.83
C ALA A 778 16.37 7.35 -21.89
N LEU A 779 15.65 6.34 -21.37
CA LEU A 779 16.22 5.30 -20.51
C LEU A 779 17.24 4.41 -21.25
N ARG A 780 17.00 4.12 -22.53
CA ARG A 780 17.91 3.29 -23.35
C ARG A 780 19.23 3.98 -23.68
N THR A 781 19.21 5.29 -23.86
CA THR A 781 20.31 6.05 -24.45
C THR A 781 21.04 6.98 -23.47
N HIS A 782 20.37 7.46 -22.42
CA HIS A 782 20.89 8.52 -21.52
C HIS A 782 20.87 8.16 -20.03
N SER A 783 20.43 6.96 -19.63
CA SER A 783 20.60 6.48 -18.26
C SER A 783 22.08 6.26 -17.90
N LEU A 784 22.42 6.23 -16.61
CA LEU A 784 23.76 5.87 -16.13
C LEU A 784 24.24 4.53 -16.71
N ARG A 785 23.35 3.55 -16.87
CA ARG A 785 23.68 2.24 -17.47
C ARG A 785 23.95 2.36 -18.97
N ALA A 786 23.15 3.13 -19.69
CA ALA A 786 23.41 3.43 -21.10
C ALA A 786 24.76 4.13 -21.26
N ARG A 787 25.06 5.09 -20.38
CA ARG A 787 26.32 5.83 -20.37
C ARG A 787 27.52 4.93 -20.15
N ALA A 788 27.47 4.09 -19.13
CA ALA A 788 28.55 3.16 -18.83
C ALA A 788 28.89 2.26 -20.02
N ARG A 789 27.87 1.77 -20.76
CA ARG A 789 28.07 0.96 -21.97
C ARG A 789 28.75 1.76 -23.08
N GLN A 790 28.26 2.95 -23.39
CA GLN A 790 28.86 3.84 -24.40
C GLN A 790 30.34 4.14 -24.10
N VAL A 791 30.66 4.41 -22.82
CA VAL A 791 32.06 4.64 -22.40
C VAL A 791 32.92 3.39 -22.55
N CYS A 792 32.42 2.23 -22.16
CA CYS A 792 33.16 0.97 -22.30
C CYS A 792 33.38 0.58 -23.76
N GLU A 793 32.38 0.79 -24.63
CA GLU A 793 32.49 0.57 -26.07
C GLU A 793 33.55 1.47 -26.70
N ALA A 794 33.53 2.77 -26.38
CA ALA A 794 34.57 3.70 -26.81
C ALA A 794 35.97 3.32 -26.27
N ALA A 795 36.03 2.73 -25.08
CA ALA A 795 37.27 2.22 -24.48
C ALA A 795 37.76 0.91 -25.11
N SER A 796 37.01 0.31 -26.04
CA SER A 796 37.23 -1.06 -26.52
C SER A 796 37.30 -2.09 -25.37
N MET A 797 36.56 -1.83 -24.28
CA MET A 797 36.47 -2.69 -23.11
C MET A 797 35.23 -3.56 -23.17
N ARG A 798 35.29 -4.71 -22.50
CA ARG A 798 34.16 -5.63 -22.42
C ARG A 798 33.01 -4.97 -21.65
N THR A 799 31.91 -4.70 -22.34
CA THR A 799 30.64 -4.29 -21.72
C THR A 799 29.93 -5.47 -21.09
N GLU A 800 29.24 -5.25 -19.96
CA GLU A 800 28.20 -6.18 -19.55
C GLU A 800 27.09 -6.12 -20.60
N PRO A 801 26.75 -7.24 -21.26
CA PRO A 801 25.65 -7.25 -22.20
C PRO A 801 24.33 -6.98 -21.47
N LEU A 802 23.30 -6.55 -22.21
CA LEU A 802 21.94 -6.52 -21.69
C LEU A 802 21.55 -7.90 -21.13
N PRO A 803 20.74 -8.01 -20.07
CA PRO A 803 20.37 -9.31 -19.53
C PRO A 803 19.65 -10.15 -20.60
N LEU A 804 19.98 -11.43 -20.70
CA LEU A 804 19.20 -12.35 -21.53
C LEU A 804 17.81 -12.54 -20.90
N VAL A 805 16.75 -12.33 -21.68
CA VAL A 805 15.36 -12.56 -21.27
C VAL A 805 14.89 -13.89 -21.83
N SER A 806 14.49 -14.82 -20.96
CA SER A 806 13.77 -16.03 -21.36
C SER A 806 12.27 -15.75 -21.40
N VAL A 807 11.65 -15.90 -22.57
CA VAL A 807 10.19 -15.96 -22.71
C VAL A 807 9.73 -17.39 -22.50
N LEU A 808 8.97 -17.64 -21.44
CA LEU A 808 8.32 -18.92 -21.22
C LEU A 808 6.93 -18.88 -21.87
N LEU A 809 6.74 -19.73 -22.88
CA LEU A 809 5.50 -19.81 -23.65
C LEU A 809 4.98 -21.24 -23.53
N ALA A 810 3.91 -21.44 -22.77
CA ALA A 810 3.27 -22.73 -22.59
C ALA A 810 1.94 -22.76 -23.32
N THR A 811 1.71 -23.77 -24.16
CA THR A 811 0.51 -23.82 -25.00
C THR A 811 -0.05 -25.24 -25.11
N ARG A 812 -1.38 -25.35 -25.14
CA ARG A 812 -2.13 -26.57 -25.46
C ARG A 812 -2.84 -26.47 -26.82
N ARG A 813 -2.58 -25.39 -27.57
CA ARG A 813 -3.29 -24.98 -28.79
C ARG A 813 -2.33 -24.98 -29.98
N PRO A 814 -2.18 -26.09 -30.71
CA PRO A 814 -1.24 -26.19 -31.83
C PRO A 814 -1.43 -25.12 -32.92
N ASP A 815 -2.66 -24.62 -33.08
CA ASP A 815 -3.07 -23.56 -34.00
C ASP A 815 -2.53 -22.17 -33.59
N GLN A 816 -2.39 -21.88 -32.30
CA GLN A 816 -1.92 -20.59 -31.79
C GLN A 816 -0.39 -20.43 -31.81
N VAL A 817 0.35 -21.53 -31.97
CA VAL A 817 1.82 -21.51 -31.84
C VAL A 817 2.50 -20.59 -32.85
N ALA A 818 2.01 -20.56 -34.10
CA ALA A 818 2.63 -19.76 -35.15
C ALA A 818 2.58 -18.26 -34.84
N GLU A 819 1.42 -17.78 -34.40
CA GLU A 819 1.22 -16.37 -34.04
C GLU A 819 1.98 -16.01 -32.76
N ALA A 820 1.95 -16.88 -31.76
CA ALA A 820 2.65 -16.66 -30.50
C ALA A 820 4.18 -16.62 -30.69
N VAL A 821 4.75 -17.49 -31.55
CA VAL A 821 6.17 -17.43 -31.94
C VAL A 821 6.49 -16.16 -32.72
N ALA A 822 5.61 -15.75 -33.64
CA ALA A 822 5.78 -14.50 -34.39
C ALA A 822 5.76 -13.27 -33.46
N SER A 823 4.93 -13.26 -32.43
CA SER A 823 4.87 -12.20 -31.42
C SER A 823 6.18 -12.08 -30.62
N VAL A 824 6.82 -13.20 -30.28
CA VAL A 824 8.13 -13.21 -29.64
C VAL A 824 9.23 -12.75 -30.62
N ALA A 825 9.19 -13.20 -31.86
CA ALA A 825 10.15 -12.81 -32.90
C ALA A 825 10.05 -11.32 -33.26
N ALA A 826 8.87 -10.71 -33.10
CA ALA A 826 8.65 -9.28 -33.33
C ALA A 826 9.20 -8.38 -32.21
N GLN A 827 9.66 -8.94 -31.08
CA GLN A 827 10.22 -8.15 -29.98
C GLN A 827 11.54 -7.49 -30.41
N THR A 828 11.67 -6.19 -30.15
CA THR A 828 12.89 -5.41 -30.48
C THR A 828 13.97 -5.53 -29.40
N TYR A 829 13.73 -6.31 -28.34
CA TYR A 829 14.74 -6.57 -27.32
C TYR A 829 15.83 -7.51 -27.85
N PRO A 830 17.10 -7.09 -27.87
CA PRO A 830 18.14 -7.76 -28.67
C PRO A 830 18.64 -9.09 -28.08
N ARG A 831 18.35 -9.37 -26.81
CA ARG A 831 18.81 -10.59 -26.12
C ARG A 831 17.63 -11.35 -25.55
N ILE A 832 16.88 -11.97 -26.43
CA ILE A 832 15.71 -12.77 -26.11
C ILE A 832 15.95 -14.22 -26.52
N GLU A 833 15.45 -15.13 -25.71
CA GLU A 833 15.26 -16.53 -26.11
C GLU A 833 13.83 -16.95 -25.81
N LEU A 834 13.31 -17.91 -26.56
CA LEU A 834 12.02 -18.52 -26.35
C LEU A 834 12.18 -19.93 -25.76
N VAL A 835 11.41 -20.25 -24.74
CA VAL A 835 11.21 -21.63 -24.29
C VAL A 835 9.76 -22.00 -24.53
N LEU A 836 9.54 -22.71 -25.64
CA LEU A 836 8.22 -23.17 -26.08
C LEU A 836 7.92 -24.52 -25.43
N ALA A 837 6.98 -24.54 -24.49
CA ALA A 837 6.47 -25.74 -23.85
C ALA A 837 5.14 -26.17 -24.49
N ALA A 838 5.22 -27.08 -25.45
CA ALA A 838 4.07 -27.75 -26.05
C ALA A 838 3.46 -28.75 -25.07
N HIS A 839 2.29 -28.43 -24.53
CA HIS A 839 1.65 -29.14 -23.44
C HIS A 839 0.51 -30.05 -23.94
N GLY A 840 0.72 -31.36 -23.83
CA GLY A 840 -0.24 -32.39 -24.23
C GLY A 840 0.00 -32.94 -25.64
N ASP A 841 -1.04 -33.54 -26.19
CA ASP A 841 -1.00 -34.19 -27.50
C ASP A 841 -1.36 -33.20 -28.63
N GLY A 842 -1.10 -33.57 -29.89
CA GLY A 842 -1.44 -32.75 -31.06
C GLY A 842 -0.32 -31.85 -31.60
N PHE A 843 0.86 -31.90 -30.99
CA PHE A 843 2.05 -31.17 -31.44
C PHE A 843 3.01 -32.08 -32.22
N ASP A 844 3.38 -31.67 -33.43
CA ASP A 844 4.49 -32.27 -34.18
C ASP A 844 5.77 -31.51 -33.87
N ARG A 845 6.67 -32.15 -33.11
CA ARG A 845 7.94 -31.55 -32.69
C ARG A 845 8.81 -31.09 -33.86
N ALA A 846 8.87 -31.85 -34.96
CA ALA A 846 9.71 -31.45 -36.10
C ALA A 846 9.15 -30.20 -36.79
N ARG A 847 7.82 -30.08 -36.85
CA ARG A 847 7.14 -28.88 -37.36
C ARG A 847 7.36 -27.68 -36.44
N LEU A 848 7.31 -27.87 -35.12
CA LEU A 848 7.59 -26.82 -34.15
C LEU A 848 9.05 -26.32 -34.23
N GLU A 849 10.01 -27.24 -34.30
CA GLU A 849 11.43 -26.89 -34.46
C GLU A 849 11.68 -26.14 -35.77
N THR A 850 11.00 -26.53 -36.86
CA THR A 850 11.07 -25.81 -38.15
C THR A 850 10.46 -24.41 -38.06
N LEU A 851 9.29 -24.28 -37.44
CA LEU A 851 8.59 -22.99 -37.26
C LEU A 851 9.45 -22.00 -36.47
N VAL A 852 9.99 -22.45 -35.34
CA VAL A 852 10.87 -21.64 -34.51
C VAL A 852 12.14 -21.26 -35.26
N ALA A 853 12.81 -22.22 -35.91
CA ALA A 853 14.02 -21.93 -36.69
C ALA A 853 13.76 -20.89 -37.79
N GLY A 854 12.59 -20.96 -38.44
CA GLY A 854 12.16 -19.99 -39.45
C GLY A 854 11.87 -18.59 -38.90
N SER A 855 11.59 -18.45 -37.60
CA SER A 855 11.33 -17.15 -36.95
C SER A 855 12.61 -16.35 -36.67
N GLY A 856 13.78 -16.98 -36.71
CA GLY A 856 15.06 -16.36 -36.34
C GLY A 856 15.25 -16.15 -34.83
N THR A 857 14.29 -16.57 -33.99
CA THR A 857 14.40 -16.50 -32.52
C THR A 857 15.18 -17.69 -31.98
N ASP A 858 16.16 -17.45 -31.10
CA ASP A 858 16.81 -18.52 -30.34
C ASP A 858 15.79 -19.20 -29.43
N ALA A 859 15.45 -20.47 -29.68
CA ALA A 859 14.47 -21.15 -28.85
C ALA A 859 14.73 -22.62 -28.55
N HIS A 860 14.10 -23.04 -27.46
CA HIS A 860 14.09 -24.40 -26.96
C HIS A 860 12.66 -24.92 -27.01
N VAL A 861 12.43 -26.01 -27.74
CA VAL A 861 11.12 -26.66 -27.84
C VAL A 861 11.07 -27.86 -26.90
N LEU A 862 10.07 -27.86 -26.02
CA LEU A 862 9.80 -28.92 -25.06
C LEU A 862 8.41 -29.50 -25.30
N THR A 863 8.29 -30.81 -25.15
CA THR A 863 6.98 -31.49 -25.10
C THR A 863 6.72 -31.93 -23.67
N VAL A 864 5.61 -31.46 -23.09
CA VAL A 864 5.22 -31.76 -21.71
C VAL A 864 3.93 -32.58 -21.74
N PRO A 865 3.84 -33.73 -21.06
CA PRO A 865 2.63 -34.58 -21.08
C PRO A 865 1.38 -33.86 -20.56
N ALA A 866 0.20 -34.23 -21.07
CA ALA A 866 -1.09 -33.60 -20.74
C ALA A 866 -1.51 -33.70 -19.25
N GLY A 867 -0.86 -34.56 -18.46
CA GLY A 867 -1.17 -34.76 -17.05
C GLY A 867 -0.53 -33.74 -16.10
N PHE A 868 0.26 -32.79 -16.61
CA PHE A 868 0.93 -31.75 -15.82
C PHE A 868 0.01 -30.53 -15.67
N VAL A 869 0.06 -29.85 -14.53
CA VAL A 869 -0.62 -28.55 -14.37
C VAL A 869 0.27 -27.40 -14.89
N LEU A 870 -0.33 -26.27 -15.26
CA LEU A 870 0.39 -25.14 -15.90
C LEU A 870 1.65 -24.71 -15.13
N GLY A 871 1.58 -24.61 -13.80
CA GLY A 871 2.77 -24.25 -13.00
C GLY A 871 3.91 -25.27 -13.12
N GLU A 872 3.61 -26.56 -13.29
CA GLU A 872 4.64 -27.57 -13.55
C GLU A 872 5.22 -27.45 -14.97
N VAL A 873 4.38 -27.12 -15.95
CA VAL A 873 4.82 -26.85 -17.33
C VAL A 873 5.76 -25.65 -17.38
N LEU A 874 5.40 -24.55 -16.70
CA LEU A 874 6.23 -23.35 -16.60
C LEU A 874 7.54 -23.63 -15.88
N ASN A 875 7.55 -24.47 -14.83
CA ASN A 875 8.79 -24.89 -14.18
C ASN A 875 9.66 -25.77 -15.09
N GLN A 876 9.08 -26.64 -15.92
CA GLN A 876 9.84 -27.39 -16.93
C GLN A 876 10.45 -26.45 -17.96
N ALA A 877 9.70 -25.45 -18.43
CA ALA A 877 10.23 -24.41 -19.30
C ALA A 877 11.36 -23.61 -18.62
N LEU A 878 11.17 -23.24 -17.35
CA LEU A 878 12.19 -22.56 -16.55
C LEU A 878 13.47 -23.39 -16.47
N GLU A 879 13.41 -24.69 -16.20
CA GLU A 879 14.61 -25.55 -16.11
C GLU A 879 15.46 -25.55 -17.39
N HIS A 880 14.87 -25.29 -18.55
CA HIS A 880 15.54 -25.24 -19.84
C HIS A 880 15.86 -23.81 -20.30
N SER A 881 15.43 -22.80 -19.54
CA SER A 881 15.75 -21.40 -19.80
C SER A 881 17.19 -21.08 -19.36
N ARG A 882 17.80 -20.06 -19.97
CA ARG A 882 19.16 -19.57 -19.70
C ARG A 882 19.18 -18.11 -19.26
N GLY A 883 18.09 -17.39 -19.47
CA GLY A 883 17.92 -15.98 -19.16
C GLY A 883 18.15 -15.63 -17.70
N GLU A 884 18.70 -14.44 -17.51
CA GLU A 884 18.86 -13.78 -16.21
C GLU A 884 17.52 -13.21 -15.72
N LEU A 885 16.70 -12.76 -16.67
CA LEU A 885 15.32 -12.36 -16.47
C LEU A 885 14.40 -13.36 -17.16
N VAL A 886 13.24 -13.60 -16.54
CA VAL A 886 12.24 -14.54 -17.04
C VAL A 886 10.91 -13.82 -17.15
N THR A 887 10.28 -13.93 -18.32
CA THR A 887 8.93 -13.40 -18.59
C THR A 887 8.04 -14.53 -19.10
N LYS A 888 6.74 -14.49 -18.76
CA LYS A 888 5.75 -15.42 -19.33
C LYS A 888 5.04 -14.73 -20.49
N PHE A 889 4.79 -15.43 -21.59
CA PHE A 889 3.86 -15.01 -22.64
C PHE A 889 2.71 -16.02 -22.70
N ASP A 890 1.49 -15.51 -22.76
CA ASP A 890 0.30 -16.31 -23.07
C ASP A 890 0.11 -16.39 -24.59
N ASP A 891 -0.31 -17.57 -25.09
CA ASP A 891 -0.33 -17.91 -26.51
C ASP A 891 -1.49 -17.29 -27.29
N ASP A 892 -2.45 -16.67 -26.61
CA ASP A 892 -3.64 -16.02 -27.16
C ASP A 892 -3.72 -14.51 -26.93
N ASP A 893 -2.71 -13.91 -26.29
CA ASP A 893 -2.65 -12.46 -26.06
C ASP A 893 -1.80 -11.76 -27.12
N PHE A 894 -2.02 -10.46 -27.32
CA PHE A 894 -1.19 -9.66 -28.22
C PHE A 894 -0.16 -8.81 -27.47
N TYR A 895 1.08 -8.87 -27.95
CA TYR A 895 2.23 -8.14 -27.40
C TYR A 895 2.84 -7.23 -28.47
N GLY A 896 3.01 -5.95 -28.12
CA GLY A 896 3.68 -5.01 -29.02
C GLY A 896 5.19 -5.26 -29.10
N PRO A 897 5.88 -4.78 -30.16
CA PRO A 897 7.32 -5.00 -30.38
C PRO A 897 8.22 -4.54 -29.22
N GLU A 898 7.76 -3.56 -28.43
CA GLU A 898 8.54 -2.96 -27.34
C GLU A 898 8.18 -3.53 -25.95
N HIS A 899 7.31 -4.55 -25.90
CA HIS A 899 6.76 -5.09 -24.65
C HIS A 899 7.85 -5.57 -23.68
N VAL A 900 8.77 -6.41 -24.14
CA VAL A 900 9.86 -6.95 -23.31
C VAL A 900 10.77 -5.83 -22.83
N TRP A 901 11.07 -4.87 -23.69
CA TRP A 901 11.86 -3.71 -23.31
C TRP A 901 11.21 -2.90 -22.18
N ASP A 902 9.90 -2.64 -22.26
CA ASP A 902 9.18 -1.87 -21.24
C ASP A 902 9.25 -2.56 -19.87
N LEU A 903 9.14 -3.90 -19.85
CA LEU A 903 9.26 -4.70 -18.64
C LEU A 903 10.70 -4.69 -18.09
N VAL A 904 11.72 -4.81 -18.95
CA VAL A 904 13.14 -4.76 -18.53
C VAL A 904 13.50 -3.39 -17.96
N LEU A 905 13.10 -2.31 -18.64
CA LEU A 905 13.34 -0.95 -18.16
C LEU A 905 12.62 -0.71 -16.82
N ALA A 906 11.38 -1.19 -16.69
CA ALA A 906 10.62 -1.10 -15.44
C ALA A 906 11.23 -1.88 -14.29
N HIS A 907 11.75 -3.08 -14.55
CA HIS A 907 12.52 -3.83 -13.56
C HIS A 907 13.79 -3.08 -13.14
N GLU A 908 14.47 -2.39 -14.08
CA GLU A 908 15.66 -1.59 -13.79
C GLU A 908 15.35 -0.35 -12.93
N TYR A 909 14.43 0.51 -13.35
CA TYR A 909 14.16 1.76 -12.65
C TYR A 909 13.39 1.58 -11.33
N SER A 910 12.57 0.53 -11.20
CA SER A 910 11.75 0.31 -9.99
C SER A 910 12.45 -0.53 -8.93
N ARG A 911 13.44 -1.33 -9.33
CA ARG A 911 14.09 -2.33 -8.46
C ARG A 911 13.12 -3.31 -7.80
N ALA A 912 11.90 -3.45 -8.35
CA ALA A 912 10.93 -4.38 -7.81
C ALA A 912 11.31 -5.82 -8.13
N THR A 913 11.01 -6.73 -7.20
CA THR A 913 11.26 -8.17 -7.35
C THR A 913 10.46 -8.75 -8.51
N LEU A 914 9.19 -8.33 -8.66
CA LEU A 914 8.31 -8.75 -9.75
C LEU A 914 7.66 -7.52 -10.38
N VAL A 915 7.82 -7.40 -11.70
CA VAL A 915 7.27 -6.29 -12.48
C VAL A 915 6.27 -6.81 -13.48
N GLY A 916 5.16 -6.09 -13.71
CA GLY A 916 4.24 -6.46 -14.78
C GLY A 916 3.31 -5.34 -15.24
N LYS A 917 2.55 -5.62 -16.29
CA LYS A 917 1.45 -4.78 -16.78
C LYS A 917 0.14 -5.20 -16.11
N ALA A 918 -0.84 -4.32 -16.02
CA ALA A 918 -2.22 -4.74 -15.77
C ALA A 918 -2.89 -5.13 -17.09
N ALA A 919 -3.98 -5.90 -17.01
CA ALA A 919 -4.93 -6.07 -18.11
C ALA A 919 -5.74 -4.78 -18.31
N GLU A 920 -5.02 -3.72 -18.67
CA GLU A 920 -5.55 -2.37 -18.89
C GLU A 920 -6.25 -2.32 -20.24
N TYR A 921 -5.66 -2.87 -21.30
CA TYR A 921 -6.30 -3.05 -22.59
C TYR A 921 -6.80 -4.49 -22.72
N VAL A 922 -8.08 -4.66 -23.06
CA VAL A 922 -8.72 -5.97 -23.21
C VAL A 922 -9.55 -5.98 -24.48
N TYR A 923 -9.44 -7.04 -25.28
CA TYR A 923 -10.33 -7.30 -26.41
C TYR A 923 -11.34 -8.38 -26.01
N LEU A 924 -12.63 -8.05 -26.10
CA LEU A 924 -13.74 -8.96 -25.87
C LEU A 924 -14.18 -9.56 -27.21
N GLU A 925 -13.87 -10.83 -27.44
CA GLU A 925 -14.19 -11.51 -28.70
C GLU A 925 -15.71 -11.65 -28.88
N GLY A 926 -16.45 -11.91 -27.79
CA GLY A 926 -17.91 -12.07 -27.84
C GLY A 926 -18.66 -10.80 -28.22
N ALA A 927 -18.15 -9.65 -27.78
CA ALA A 927 -18.72 -8.34 -28.08
C ALA A 927 -18.09 -7.66 -29.32
N ASP A 928 -17.01 -8.23 -29.86
CA ASP A 928 -16.12 -7.65 -30.88
C ASP A 928 -15.73 -6.20 -30.56
N ARG A 929 -15.19 -5.98 -29.35
CA ARG A 929 -14.80 -4.64 -28.84
C ARG A 929 -13.49 -4.66 -28.09
N THR A 930 -12.67 -3.65 -28.32
CA THR A 930 -11.46 -3.38 -27.55
C THR A 930 -11.73 -2.28 -26.53
N LEU A 931 -11.36 -2.50 -25.28
CA LEU A 931 -11.61 -1.57 -24.20
C LEU A 931 -10.35 -1.28 -23.38
N ARG A 932 -10.32 -0.08 -22.80
CA ARG A 932 -9.33 0.34 -21.80
C ARG A 932 -9.99 0.39 -20.44
N ARG A 933 -9.37 -0.20 -19.41
CA ARG A 933 -9.88 -0.32 -18.04
C ARG A 933 -9.03 0.49 -17.08
N PHE A 934 -9.67 1.15 -16.10
CA PHE A 934 -9.03 1.86 -14.99
C PHE A 934 -7.98 2.93 -15.38
N ARG A 935 -8.42 4.19 -15.49
CA ARG A 935 -7.56 5.34 -15.75
C ARG A 935 -6.66 5.71 -14.55
N GLY A 936 -5.39 6.02 -14.79
CA GLY A 936 -4.47 6.58 -13.77
C GLY A 936 -4.03 5.59 -12.68
N SER A 937 -4.17 4.29 -12.93
CA SER A 937 -3.85 3.25 -11.94
C SER A 937 -2.44 2.64 -12.15
N SER A 938 -1.83 2.82 -13.32
CA SER A 938 -0.52 2.29 -13.68
C SER A 938 0.65 3.05 -13.01
N GLU A 939 1.86 2.48 -13.05
CA GLU A 939 3.10 3.06 -12.49
C GLU A 939 3.09 3.21 -10.96
N ARG A 940 2.92 2.09 -10.25
CA ARG A 940 2.87 2.08 -8.78
C ARG A 940 3.41 0.80 -8.18
N PHE A 941 3.90 0.91 -6.94
CA PHE A 941 4.15 -0.21 -6.05
C PHE A 941 2.87 -0.67 -5.33
N GLY A 942 2.84 -1.92 -4.91
CA GLY A 942 1.82 -2.40 -3.98
C GLY A 942 1.85 -3.90 -3.74
N SER A 943 1.68 -4.30 -2.48
CA SER A 943 1.62 -5.72 -2.09
C SER A 943 0.31 -6.42 -2.47
N LYS A 944 -0.69 -5.67 -2.94
CA LYS A 944 -2.00 -6.17 -3.41
C LYS A 944 -2.24 -5.83 -4.89
N LEU A 945 -1.19 -5.70 -5.69
CA LEU A 945 -1.33 -5.47 -7.12
C LEU A 945 -1.78 -6.73 -7.83
N THR A 946 -2.64 -6.56 -8.83
CA THR A 946 -2.93 -7.60 -9.82
C THR A 946 -2.12 -7.27 -11.08
N LEU A 947 -1.12 -8.11 -11.36
CA LEU A 947 -0.40 -8.11 -12.63
C LEU A 947 -1.07 -9.12 -13.58
N ALA A 948 -1.09 -8.81 -14.87
CA ALA A 948 -1.56 -9.74 -15.88
C ALA A 948 -0.57 -10.91 -16.02
N GLY A 949 -1.11 -12.13 -16.10
CA GLY A 949 -0.34 -13.37 -16.10
C GLY A 949 0.73 -13.40 -17.19
N GLY A 950 0.32 -13.14 -18.43
CA GLY A 950 1.17 -13.10 -19.62
C GLY A 950 2.06 -11.86 -19.74
N ALA A 951 2.04 -10.92 -18.79
CA ALA A 951 2.77 -9.66 -18.93
C ALA A 951 3.58 -9.32 -17.67
N MET A 952 4.39 -10.28 -17.18
CA MET A 952 5.23 -10.11 -16.00
C MET A 952 6.67 -10.58 -16.21
N ILE A 953 7.63 -9.91 -15.57
CA ILE A 953 9.06 -10.23 -15.58
C ILE A 953 9.63 -10.30 -14.16
N ILE A 954 10.52 -11.25 -13.93
CA ILE A 954 11.21 -11.48 -12.65
C ILE A 954 12.64 -11.95 -12.90
N ALA A 955 13.57 -11.57 -12.03
CA ALA A 955 14.92 -12.14 -12.06
C ALA A 955 14.88 -13.63 -11.72
N ARG A 956 15.60 -14.45 -12.48
CA ARG A 956 15.68 -15.90 -12.25
C ARG A 956 16.08 -16.24 -10.81
N SER A 957 17.03 -15.49 -10.25
CA SER A 957 17.48 -15.68 -8.86
C SER A 957 16.36 -15.49 -7.84
N ASP A 958 15.47 -14.53 -8.09
CA ASP A 958 14.37 -14.20 -7.19
C ASP A 958 13.22 -15.20 -7.35
N LEU A 959 12.95 -15.61 -8.58
CA LEU A 959 12.03 -16.70 -8.90
C LEU A 959 12.46 -18.03 -8.26
N ASP A 960 13.76 -18.35 -8.31
CA ASP A 960 14.33 -19.53 -7.64
C ASP A 960 14.23 -19.41 -6.11
N ALA A 961 14.36 -18.19 -5.56
CA ALA A 961 14.24 -17.92 -4.13
C ALA A 961 12.80 -18.16 -3.62
N VAL A 962 11.79 -17.91 -4.45
CA VAL A 962 10.37 -18.22 -4.18
C VAL A 962 9.94 -19.60 -4.69
N VAL A 963 10.90 -20.47 -5.06
CA VAL A 963 10.70 -21.89 -5.39
C VAL A 963 10.08 -22.14 -6.79
N GLY A 964 9.94 -21.12 -7.62
CA GLY A 964 9.38 -21.18 -8.98
C GLY A 964 7.86 -20.98 -9.02
N TRP A 965 7.19 -21.46 -10.08
CA TRP A 965 5.73 -21.43 -10.17
C TRP A 965 5.10 -22.53 -9.31
N GLN A 966 4.06 -22.21 -8.55
CA GLN A 966 3.36 -23.22 -7.75
C GLN A 966 2.61 -24.23 -8.64
N PRO A 967 2.65 -25.54 -8.34
CA PRO A 967 1.92 -26.56 -9.09
C PRO A 967 0.44 -26.58 -8.69
N VAL A 968 -0.27 -25.48 -8.95
CA VAL A 968 -1.69 -25.31 -8.65
C VAL A 968 -2.55 -25.49 -9.92
N PRO A 969 -3.79 -26.00 -9.79
CA PRO A 969 -4.66 -26.23 -10.95
C PRO A 969 -5.18 -24.93 -11.59
N ALA A 970 -5.23 -23.82 -10.85
CA ALA A 970 -5.60 -22.50 -11.34
C ALA A 970 -4.91 -21.39 -10.53
N GLY A 971 -4.80 -20.19 -11.11
CA GLY A 971 -4.28 -19.01 -10.41
C GLY A 971 -2.76 -19.03 -10.16
N VAL A 972 -1.99 -19.69 -11.04
CA VAL A 972 -0.52 -19.82 -10.91
C VAL A 972 0.18 -18.47 -10.77
N ASP A 973 -0.27 -17.47 -11.54
CA ASP A 973 0.30 -16.11 -11.54
C ASP A 973 0.02 -15.39 -10.22
N ARG A 974 -1.19 -15.58 -9.66
CA ARG A 974 -1.57 -15.04 -8.34
C ARG A 974 -0.75 -15.69 -7.22
N ALA A 975 -0.50 -16.99 -7.32
CA ALA A 975 0.34 -17.69 -6.36
C ALA A 975 1.78 -17.14 -6.37
N LEU A 976 2.38 -16.93 -7.55
CA LEU A 976 3.71 -16.32 -7.66
C LEU A 976 3.77 -14.92 -7.04
N MET A 977 2.79 -14.06 -7.33
CA MET A 977 2.71 -12.73 -6.70
C MET A 977 2.62 -12.84 -5.17
N GLY A 978 1.81 -13.77 -4.66
CA GLY A 978 1.68 -14.05 -3.23
C GLY A 978 2.99 -14.51 -2.58
N ASP A 979 3.72 -15.41 -3.25
CA ASP A 979 5.00 -15.93 -2.77
C ASP A 979 6.10 -14.86 -2.75
N VAL A 980 6.15 -14.00 -3.77
CA VAL A 980 7.08 -12.85 -3.80
C VAL A 980 6.81 -11.91 -2.61
N VAL A 981 5.55 -11.53 -2.38
CA VAL A 981 5.18 -10.65 -1.26
C VAL A 981 5.44 -11.34 0.10
N ALA A 982 5.10 -12.61 0.23
CA ALA A 982 5.36 -13.39 1.45
C ALA A 982 6.87 -13.54 1.73
N GLY A 983 7.69 -13.56 0.68
CA GLY A 983 9.15 -13.55 0.76
C GLY A 983 9.77 -12.17 1.09
N GLY A 984 8.95 -11.13 1.27
CA GLY A 984 9.40 -9.76 1.50
C GLY A 984 9.81 -9.01 0.22
N GLY A 985 9.54 -9.57 -0.95
CA GLY A 985 9.77 -8.94 -2.25
C GLY A 985 8.70 -7.89 -2.58
N SER A 986 9.05 -6.97 -3.48
CA SER A 986 8.17 -5.88 -3.92
C SER A 986 7.58 -6.14 -5.30
N LEU A 987 6.34 -5.69 -5.51
CA LEU A 987 5.66 -5.72 -6.79
C LEU A 987 5.57 -4.31 -7.37
N TYR A 988 5.82 -4.17 -8.67
CA TYR A 988 5.63 -2.92 -9.39
C TYR A 988 4.80 -3.12 -10.66
N ARG A 989 3.78 -2.29 -10.83
CA ARG A 989 2.94 -2.25 -12.03
C ARG A 989 3.38 -1.11 -12.94
N THR A 990 3.81 -1.41 -14.17
CA THR A 990 4.11 -0.42 -15.21
C THR A 990 2.87 -0.05 -16.05
N HIS A 991 3.01 0.81 -17.06
CA HIS A 991 1.95 1.21 -17.99
C HIS A 991 1.38 0.02 -18.80
N GLY A 992 0.09 0.10 -19.18
CA GLY A 992 -0.61 -0.97 -19.90
C GLY A 992 -0.33 -1.05 -21.40
N ARG A 993 0.08 0.06 -22.06
CA ARG A 993 0.28 0.11 -23.52
C ARG A 993 1.24 -0.96 -24.04
N GLY A 994 0.96 -1.54 -25.20
CA GLY A 994 1.73 -2.62 -25.83
C GLY A 994 1.45 -4.01 -25.27
N TYR A 995 0.31 -4.19 -24.60
CA TYR A 995 -0.22 -5.49 -24.18
C TYR A 995 -1.75 -5.44 -24.26
N LEU A 996 -2.33 -6.34 -25.03
CA LEU A 996 -3.78 -6.49 -25.19
C LEU A 996 -4.17 -7.91 -24.77
N LEU A 997 -4.89 -8.00 -23.66
CA LEU A 997 -5.46 -9.27 -23.18
C LEU A 997 -6.63 -9.67 -24.08
N VAL A 998 -6.64 -10.89 -24.58
CA VAL A 998 -7.77 -11.41 -25.36
C VAL A 998 -8.71 -12.22 -24.47
N ARG A 999 -9.99 -11.87 -24.54
CA ARG A 999 -11.06 -12.54 -23.81
C ARG A 999 -11.98 -13.29 -24.76
N HIS A 1000 -11.68 -14.58 -24.91
CA HIS A 1000 -12.54 -15.56 -25.56
C HIS A 1000 -13.83 -15.86 -24.79
N ALA A 1001 -14.91 -16.19 -25.53
CA ALA A 1001 -16.23 -16.52 -24.97
C ALA A 1001 -16.26 -17.80 -24.12
N ARG A 1002 -15.25 -18.68 -24.22
CA ARG A 1002 -15.08 -19.90 -23.40
C ARG A 1002 -13.60 -20.20 -23.15
N GLY A 1003 -13.27 -20.89 -22.05
CA GLY A 1003 -11.96 -21.54 -21.87
C GLY A 1003 -10.92 -20.83 -21.00
N HIS A 1004 -11.28 -19.72 -20.36
CA HIS A 1004 -10.37 -18.99 -19.47
C HIS A 1004 -10.40 -19.51 -18.02
N THR A 1005 -9.27 -19.36 -17.32
CA THR A 1005 -9.15 -19.68 -15.88
C THR A 1005 -9.75 -18.62 -14.95
N TRP A 1006 -10.10 -17.45 -15.49
CA TRP A 1006 -10.82 -16.39 -14.78
C TRP A 1006 -12.26 -16.31 -15.31
N GLU A 1007 -13.26 -16.50 -14.44
CA GLU A 1007 -14.70 -16.52 -14.78
C GLU A 1007 -15.33 -15.11 -14.64
N ALA A 1008 -14.87 -14.14 -15.42
CA ALA A 1008 -15.56 -12.85 -15.58
C ALA A 1008 -16.26 -12.83 -16.95
N ASP A 1009 -17.52 -12.40 -17.00
CA ASP A 1009 -18.26 -12.19 -18.25
C ASP A 1009 -17.82 -10.90 -18.95
N ASP A 1010 -18.22 -10.73 -20.21
CA ASP A 1010 -17.91 -9.55 -21.01
C ASP A 1010 -18.48 -8.26 -20.36
N GLU A 1011 -19.60 -8.37 -19.63
CA GLU A 1011 -20.27 -7.29 -18.92
C GLU A 1011 -19.38 -6.70 -17.80
N TYR A 1012 -18.70 -7.54 -17.02
CA TYR A 1012 -17.71 -7.12 -16.03
C TYR A 1012 -16.59 -6.24 -16.60
N PHE A 1013 -16.13 -6.52 -17.83
CA PHE A 1013 -15.08 -5.73 -18.46
C PHE A 1013 -15.62 -4.42 -19.04
N LEU A 1014 -16.83 -4.43 -19.60
CA LEU A 1014 -17.51 -3.26 -20.14
C LEU A 1014 -17.88 -2.24 -19.05
N GLU A 1015 -18.34 -2.68 -17.87
CA GLU A 1015 -18.63 -1.79 -16.73
C GLU A 1015 -17.37 -1.05 -16.22
N GLN A 1016 -16.20 -1.62 -16.45
CA GLN A 1016 -14.90 -1.05 -16.03
C GLN A 1016 -14.21 -0.26 -17.14
N ALA A 1017 -14.80 -0.22 -18.33
CA ALA A 1017 -14.24 0.45 -19.49
C ALA A 1017 -14.31 1.97 -19.32
N VAL A 1018 -13.17 2.63 -19.48
CA VAL A 1018 -13.08 4.09 -19.57
C VAL A 1018 -13.11 4.58 -21.02
N GLU A 1019 -12.79 3.68 -21.96
CA GLU A 1019 -12.80 3.93 -23.40
C GLU A 1019 -13.03 2.60 -24.14
N VAL A 1020 -13.81 2.64 -25.22
CA VAL A 1020 -14.24 1.47 -25.99
C VAL A 1020 -14.12 1.77 -27.48
N HIS A 1021 -13.56 0.84 -28.23
CA HIS A 1021 -13.40 0.86 -29.68
C HIS A 1021 -14.02 -0.41 -30.27
N ASP A 1022 -14.65 -0.29 -31.43
CA ASP A 1022 -15.22 -1.43 -32.13
C ASP A 1022 -14.11 -2.27 -32.79
N GLY A 1023 -14.27 -3.59 -32.77
CA GLY A 1023 -13.29 -4.54 -33.30
C GLY A 1023 -12.08 -4.78 -32.39
N CYS A 1024 -11.16 -5.61 -32.89
CA CYS A 1024 -9.83 -5.81 -32.30
C CYS A 1024 -8.89 -4.66 -32.73
N ASP A 1025 -8.88 -3.57 -31.96
CA ASP A 1025 -8.07 -2.39 -32.23
C ASP A 1025 -6.68 -2.48 -31.58
N LEU A 1026 -5.75 -3.08 -32.34
CA LEU A 1026 -4.36 -3.22 -31.93
C LEU A 1026 -3.62 -1.87 -31.82
N ARG A 1027 -4.02 -0.85 -32.59
CA ARG A 1027 -3.38 0.49 -32.56
C ARG A 1027 -3.76 1.22 -31.28
N PHE A 1028 -5.03 1.14 -30.89
CA PHE A 1028 -5.52 1.71 -29.65
C PHE A 1028 -4.76 1.17 -28.43
N ALA A 1029 -4.56 -0.14 -28.37
CA ALA A 1029 -3.75 -0.82 -27.34
C ALA A 1029 -2.24 -0.58 -27.46
N GLY A 1030 -1.77 0.02 -28.57
CA GLY A 1030 -0.35 0.27 -28.84
C GLY A 1030 0.46 -1.01 -29.11
N VAL A 1031 -0.19 -2.03 -29.67
CA VAL A 1031 0.42 -3.30 -30.08
C VAL A 1031 1.09 -3.17 -31.45
N VAL A 1032 0.56 -2.34 -32.34
CA VAL A 1032 1.10 -2.14 -33.71
C VAL A 1032 1.40 -0.68 -34.03
#